data_AF-A0A925G838-F1
#
_entry.id   AF-A0A925G838-F1
#
_cell.length_a   1.000
_cell.length_b   1.000
_cell.length_c   1.000
_cell.angle_alpha   90.00
_cell.angle_beta   90.00
_cell.angle_gamma   90.00
#
_symmetry.space_group_name_H-M   'P 1'
#
loop_
_entity.id
_entity.type
_entity.pdbx_description
1 polymer ?
#
loop_
_entity_poly.entity_id
_entity_poly.type
_entity_poly.pdbx_seq_one_letter_code
_entity_poly.pdbx_strand_id
1 'polypeptide(L)'
;MTEVLPIKKSRSTERLFLLLISGVLALLFIGLYIFQQKDFKDVSSRLAQGTMLNLNSKNAGAEIGTLLQKGYYFEDKKDIDLILASVAKGLDPNKPVDNIGELNKRKYFVDADEAYLKGGQSFRKRVISSRSLVGFTGEDSILFAQERIKPKQLPSTTNIAMGKYSISGQISTKEKKAVSGVLVRLQMILPLDSAYSEMVSEVATEMIKKGDGFTAIYVLDSVKHSQLQSLTAFARTDANGNYTFSNLPDDKAFELLPMQPGFQFGTSQGVQALDENVKLKNFVQSPHTIRLLSSRDFNILKKEKSLIVRTPEEFNSWYWIIVACFFGGFLLIHFFLSWKFPEADQLIIPIVMILSGLSFLTLLSLQDPLRDRFLARDTLIYFGIGLVSILVMLFLQIRKFNVDNSFYRMYIFKKQRKAANGWPWAAAALSLLVMTVIFGTGPEGSGVKVNLFGAQPSELVKYLIILFLAGFFASNERFISEYRSYRKRWSFFSFALISILSAILLFLILGDLGPAMVVCFTFIVLFSFSRGDFMFMISSVVLYVLAAWILNSIWLATAITVALVAAGMVFKRKQLSESAVMALIIIAGFLLLDQVPYLDKVFPGPVKRLVDRKAIWEDAWNNEVYGGDQVANGIWAMSSGGVTGQGIGEGFAKTIPEAHTDMILPSVGEEFGWGGILCIFILFLIYLHRSIIIGRQTGNPFLFYLCTGIGVSTFVQFLLIAGGSTGALPLSGVSLPFLSYGGSSMVANFLAAGFLLSASRVKGTDVQMVFVTKQHDRNLVPALAAALIGVVLLTVNVSRYLFQNEKWVVKPSLVADRSGARMFSYNPRIAILMNRLQAGSLYDRNGRILATSKPELVRQQLSTIRAAGQYYNLDSAEHKRLDRYYPFAEQTFFWIGDANTGIFNGSTNGYFAEYEHAAELRGFNTPVENLTAIASAYREDRFLARGVKEMTVAKRDYSELAPLLLAGINSKEVENFKKRNRDVQLTIDAQLQTNIQKSVAADDSLKDNRVSVVVMEDATGDVLASANYPLPPINDWEQMTMTIREQNKLAQWMTTSDLGFTYATPPGSTAKVATTLASFNKLGEAAASKVYTVSA
;
A
#
# COMPACT_ATOMS: atom_id res chain seq x y z
N MET A 1 2.13 56.79 -40.98
CA MET A 1 1.19 55.70 -41.28
C MET A 1 1.80 54.85 -42.39
N THR A 2 2.30 53.68 -42.02
CA THR A 2 2.66 52.60 -42.95
C THR A 2 2.01 51.35 -42.37
N GLU A 3 0.88 50.95 -42.96
CA GLU A 3 0.23 49.68 -42.65
C GLU A 3 1.17 48.55 -43.08
N VAL A 4 1.90 48.00 -42.11
CA VAL A 4 2.57 46.72 -42.26
C VAL A 4 1.48 45.65 -42.23
N LEU A 5 1.13 45.12 -43.41
CA LEU A 5 0.29 43.93 -43.55
C LEU A 5 0.73 42.85 -42.54
N PRO A 6 -0.19 42.21 -41.80
CA PRO A 6 0.18 41.19 -40.83
C PRO A 6 0.73 39.98 -41.59
N ILE A 7 2.05 39.78 -41.53
CA ILE A 7 2.69 38.55 -41.98
C ILE A 7 2.02 37.41 -41.18
N LYS A 8 1.21 36.60 -41.86
CA LYS A 8 0.56 35.42 -41.30
C LYS A 8 1.67 34.49 -40.79
N LYS A 9 1.95 34.50 -39.49
CA LYS A 9 2.96 33.62 -38.90
C LYS A 9 2.48 32.18 -39.06
N SER A 10 3.18 31.41 -39.89
CA SER A 10 2.95 29.98 -40.06
C SER A 10 3.25 29.23 -38.76
N ARG A 11 2.35 28.36 -38.31
CA ARG A 11 2.57 27.46 -37.15
C ARG A 11 3.43 26.23 -37.51
N SER A 12 4.53 26.45 -38.23
CA SER A 12 5.35 25.38 -38.81
C SER A 12 6.12 24.58 -37.76
N THR A 13 6.59 25.21 -36.69
CA THR A 13 7.34 24.50 -35.63
C THR A 13 6.41 23.62 -34.82
N GLU A 14 5.23 24.12 -34.43
CA GLU A 14 4.21 23.29 -33.77
C GLU A 14 3.81 22.10 -34.63
N ARG A 15 3.56 22.32 -35.93
CA ARG A 15 3.19 21.25 -36.86
C ARG A 15 4.28 20.18 -36.95
N LEU A 16 5.54 20.58 -37.07
CA LEU A 16 6.66 19.64 -37.12
C LEU A 16 6.75 18.81 -35.83
N PHE A 17 6.70 19.47 -34.67
CA PHE A 17 6.74 18.76 -33.39
C PHE A 17 5.55 17.81 -33.22
N LEU A 18 4.33 18.26 -33.51
CA LEU A 18 3.14 17.41 -33.41
C LEU A 18 3.23 16.21 -34.34
N LEU A 19 3.73 16.37 -35.57
CA LEU A 19 3.91 15.24 -36.49
C LEU A 19 4.95 14.25 -35.97
N LEU A 20 6.12 14.71 -35.53
CA LEU A 20 7.17 13.85 -34.99
C LEU A 20 6.72 13.11 -33.72
N ILE A 21 6.10 13.84 -32.78
CA ILE A 21 5.56 13.29 -31.54
C ILE A 21 4.46 12.28 -31.84
N SER A 22 3.57 12.59 -32.79
CA SER A 22 2.52 11.65 -33.19
C SER A 22 3.08 10.36 -33.76
N GLY A 23 4.13 10.44 -34.58
CA GLY A 23 4.82 9.25 -35.10
C GLY A 23 5.39 8.37 -33.99
N VAL A 24 6.13 8.97 -33.04
CA VAL A 24 6.72 8.24 -31.90
C VAL A 24 5.65 7.63 -31.01
N LEU A 25 4.65 8.42 -30.58
CA LEU A 25 3.59 7.93 -29.71
C LEU A 25 2.74 6.87 -30.41
N ALA A 26 2.44 7.00 -31.71
CA ALA A 26 1.69 5.99 -32.46
C ALA A 26 2.43 4.66 -32.50
N LEU A 27 3.76 4.67 -32.72
CA LEU A 27 4.59 3.46 -32.65
C LEU A 27 4.54 2.82 -31.25
N LEU A 28 4.58 3.63 -30.18
CA LEU A 28 4.47 3.14 -28.81
C LEU A 28 3.08 2.55 -28.51
N PHE A 29 1.99 3.21 -28.92
CA PHE A 29 0.64 2.67 -28.79
C PHE A 29 0.51 1.35 -29.57
N ILE A 30 0.94 1.30 -30.83
CA ILE A 30 0.91 0.06 -31.63
C ILE A 30 1.73 -1.04 -30.96
N GLY A 31 2.93 -0.73 -30.46
CA GLY A 31 3.78 -1.68 -29.73
C GLY A 31 3.09 -2.25 -28.50
N LEU A 32 2.48 -1.39 -27.67
CA LEU A 32 1.71 -1.81 -26.50
C LEU A 32 0.49 -2.65 -26.88
N TYR A 33 -0.24 -2.28 -27.94
CA TYR A 33 -1.37 -3.05 -28.44
C TYR A 33 -0.94 -4.46 -28.84
N ILE A 34 0.13 -4.60 -29.63
CA ILE A 34 0.66 -5.90 -30.07
C ILE A 34 1.08 -6.76 -28.87
N PHE A 35 1.72 -6.15 -27.87
CA PHE A 35 2.09 -6.84 -26.64
C PHE A 35 0.85 -7.41 -25.92
N GLN A 36 -0.18 -6.58 -25.71
CA GLN A 36 -1.40 -7.00 -25.02
C GLN A 36 -2.22 -8.05 -25.79
N GLN A 37 -2.20 -8.04 -27.13
CA GLN A 37 -2.89 -9.09 -27.91
C GLN A 37 -2.33 -10.49 -27.67
N LYS A 38 -1.04 -10.63 -27.31
CA LYS A 38 -0.46 -11.93 -26.95
C LYS A 38 -1.18 -12.55 -25.74
N ASP A 39 -1.57 -11.72 -24.79
CA ASP A 39 -2.28 -12.11 -23.57
C ASP A 39 -3.76 -12.47 -23.80
N PHE A 40 -4.33 -12.15 -24.97
CA PHE A 40 -5.74 -12.43 -25.29
C PHE A 40 -5.95 -13.68 -26.13
N LYS A 41 -4.88 -14.31 -26.61
CA LYS A 41 -4.95 -15.39 -27.62
C LYS A 41 -5.79 -16.60 -27.18
N ASP A 42 -5.82 -16.92 -25.88
CA ASP A 42 -6.56 -18.06 -25.34
C ASP A 42 -7.96 -17.70 -24.80
N VAL A 43 -8.30 -16.41 -24.70
CA VAL A 43 -9.51 -15.93 -24.02
C VAL A 43 -10.79 -16.43 -24.67
N SER A 44 -10.93 -16.30 -25.98
CA SER A 44 -12.14 -16.72 -26.72
C SER A 44 -12.38 -18.24 -26.62
N SER A 45 -11.31 -19.03 -26.74
CA SER A 45 -11.35 -20.48 -26.55
C SER A 45 -11.80 -20.86 -25.15
N ARG A 46 -11.26 -20.20 -24.12
CA ARG A 46 -11.61 -20.48 -22.71
C ARG A 46 -13.03 -20.08 -22.36
N LEU A 47 -13.53 -18.97 -22.89
CA LEU A 47 -14.93 -18.57 -22.76
C LEU A 47 -15.86 -19.61 -23.38
N ALA A 48 -15.55 -20.11 -24.58
CA ALA A 48 -16.33 -21.15 -25.24
C ALA A 48 -16.30 -22.49 -24.49
N GLN A 49 -15.15 -22.85 -23.90
CA GLN A 49 -15.00 -24.07 -23.10
C GLN A 49 -15.66 -23.95 -21.71
N GLY A 50 -16.01 -22.75 -21.25
CA GLY A 50 -16.53 -22.49 -19.90
C GLY A 50 -15.47 -22.59 -18.81
N THR A 51 -14.18 -22.45 -19.16
CA THR A 51 -13.05 -22.37 -18.21
C THR A 51 -12.63 -20.92 -17.92
N MET A 52 -13.38 -19.97 -18.44
CA MET A 52 -13.32 -18.54 -18.15
C MET A 52 -14.74 -17.96 -18.17
N LEU A 53 -14.97 -16.92 -17.35
CA LEU A 53 -16.26 -16.27 -17.19
C LEU A 53 -16.13 -14.75 -17.34
N ASN A 54 -17.05 -14.13 -18.08
CA ASN A 54 -17.27 -12.69 -18.03
C ASN A 54 -18.37 -12.35 -17.00
N LEU A 55 -18.01 -11.62 -15.95
CA LEU A 55 -18.95 -11.23 -14.87
C LEU A 55 -20.04 -10.26 -15.33
N ASN A 56 -19.84 -9.58 -16.46
CA ASN A 56 -20.83 -8.70 -17.08
C ASN A 56 -21.67 -9.40 -18.15
N SER A 57 -21.54 -10.72 -18.32
CA SER A 57 -22.41 -11.49 -19.20
C SER A 57 -23.83 -11.55 -18.63
N LYS A 58 -24.84 -11.62 -19.51
CA LYS A 58 -26.25 -11.73 -19.09
C LYS A 58 -26.53 -12.96 -18.24
N ASN A 59 -25.73 -14.02 -18.42
CA ASN A 59 -25.89 -15.32 -17.76
C ASN A 59 -24.75 -15.63 -16.77
N ALA A 60 -24.06 -14.61 -16.26
CA ALA A 60 -22.87 -14.80 -15.43
C ALA A 60 -23.08 -15.72 -14.21
N GLY A 61 -24.29 -15.76 -13.64
CA GLY A 61 -24.66 -16.72 -12.60
C GLY A 61 -24.60 -18.19 -13.06
N ALA A 62 -25.14 -18.53 -14.23
CA ALA A 62 -25.08 -19.90 -14.76
C ALA A 62 -23.66 -20.26 -15.23
N GLU A 63 -22.96 -19.29 -15.83
CA GLU A 63 -21.60 -19.47 -16.32
C GLU A 63 -20.60 -19.66 -15.17
N ILE A 64 -20.77 -19.00 -14.00
CA ILE A 64 -19.92 -19.29 -12.83
C ILE A 64 -20.13 -20.70 -12.31
N GLY A 65 -21.37 -21.22 -12.34
CA GLY A 65 -21.64 -22.62 -11.99
C GLY A 65 -20.90 -23.59 -12.92
N THR A 66 -20.91 -23.30 -14.22
CA THR A 66 -20.19 -24.10 -15.23
C THR A 66 -18.67 -24.05 -15.01
N LEU A 67 -18.11 -22.87 -14.74
CA LEU A 67 -16.70 -22.68 -14.42
C LEU A 67 -16.30 -23.49 -13.19
N LEU A 68 -17.10 -23.41 -12.13
CA LEU A 68 -16.80 -24.09 -10.86
C LEU A 68 -16.89 -25.61 -10.98
N GLN A 69 -17.87 -26.11 -11.75
CA GLN A 69 -18.03 -27.55 -12.01
C GLN A 69 -16.90 -28.09 -12.90
N LYS A 70 -16.60 -27.43 -14.03
CA LYS A 70 -15.57 -27.89 -14.96
C LYS A 70 -14.15 -27.74 -14.40
N GLY A 71 -13.91 -26.73 -13.55
CA GLY A 71 -12.63 -26.51 -12.91
C GLY A 71 -12.42 -27.31 -11.61
N TYR A 72 -13.40 -28.13 -11.19
CA TYR A 72 -13.32 -28.96 -9.99
C TYR A 72 -12.89 -28.17 -8.73
N TYR A 73 -13.37 -26.92 -8.59
CA TYR A 73 -12.99 -26.06 -7.45
C TYR A 73 -13.68 -26.49 -6.17
N PHE A 74 -14.91 -27.01 -6.28
CA PHE A 74 -15.70 -27.51 -5.17
C PHE A 74 -16.16 -28.93 -5.47
N GLU A 75 -16.07 -29.81 -4.47
CA GLU A 75 -16.48 -31.21 -4.58
C GLU A 75 -18.00 -31.38 -4.42
N ASP A 76 -18.62 -30.55 -3.57
CA ASP A 76 -20.06 -30.62 -3.30
C ASP A 76 -20.83 -29.67 -4.22
N LYS A 77 -21.81 -30.23 -4.95
CA LYS A 77 -22.71 -29.46 -5.82
C LYS A 77 -23.48 -28.39 -5.05
N LYS A 78 -23.81 -28.61 -3.78
CA LYS A 78 -24.51 -27.63 -2.94
C LYS A 78 -23.71 -26.34 -2.74
N ASP A 79 -22.39 -26.44 -2.63
CA ASP A 79 -21.50 -25.28 -2.53
C ASP A 79 -21.57 -24.45 -3.82
N ILE A 80 -21.55 -25.12 -4.99
CA ILE A 80 -21.64 -24.48 -6.30
C ILE A 80 -22.99 -23.79 -6.50
N ASP A 81 -24.09 -24.47 -6.17
CA ASP A 81 -25.45 -23.95 -6.32
C ASP A 81 -25.68 -22.70 -5.44
N LEU A 82 -25.13 -22.69 -4.22
CA LEU A 82 -25.18 -21.53 -3.33
C LEU A 82 -24.38 -20.34 -3.89
N ILE A 83 -23.21 -20.59 -4.48
CA ILE A 83 -22.41 -19.54 -5.12
C ILE A 83 -23.16 -18.95 -6.31
N LEU A 84 -23.72 -19.81 -7.18
CA LEU A 84 -24.53 -19.40 -8.31
C LEU A 84 -25.68 -18.49 -7.89
N ALA A 85 -26.47 -18.91 -6.90
CA ALA A 85 -27.60 -18.14 -6.40
C ALA A 85 -27.18 -16.77 -5.84
N SER A 86 -26.08 -16.74 -5.09
CA SER A 86 -25.55 -15.52 -4.48
C SER A 86 -25.00 -14.54 -5.53
N VAL A 87 -24.30 -15.03 -6.55
CA VAL A 87 -23.80 -14.20 -7.66
C VAL A 87 -24.96 -13.67 -8.50
N ALA A 88 -25.93 -14.53 -8.84
CA ALA A 88 -27.11 -14.13 -9.61
C ALA A 88 -27.93 -13.03 -8.89
N LYS A 89 -28.09 -13.14 -7.56
CA LYS A 89 -28.74 -12.13 -6.73
C LYS A 89 -27.91 -10.85 -6.60
N GLY A 90 -26.59 -10.98 -6.57
CA GLY A 90 -25.66 -9.88 -6.38
C GLY A 90 -25.37 -9.08 -7.65
N LEU A 91 -25.58 -9.62 -8.85
CA LEU A 91 -25.36 -8.90 -10.10
C LEU A 91 -26.56 -8.00 -10.42
N ASP A 92 -26.30 -6.74 -10.73
CA ASP A 92 -27.32 -5.79 -11.20
C ASP A 92 -27.12 -5.60 -12.70
N PRO A 93 -28.08 -5.98 -13.57
CA PRO A 93 -27.95 -5.83 -15.01
C PRO A 93 -27.71 -4.39 -15.47
N ASN A 94 -28.11 -3.40 -14.65
CA ASN A 94 -27.97 -1.98 -14.96
C ASN A 94 -26.66 -1.36 -14.43
N LYS A 95 -25.89 -2.10 -13.62
CA LYS A 95 -24.62 -1.62 -13.06
C LYS A 95 -23.52 -2.66 -13.31
N PRO A 96 -22.72 -2.47 -14.38
CA PRO A 96 -21.65 -3.40 -14.70
C PRO A 96 -20.62 -3.44 -13.56
N VAL A 97 -20.02 -4.61 -13.39
CA VAL A 97 -18.91 -4.87 -12.50
C VAL A 97 -17.64 -4.31 -13.13
N ASP A 98 -16.99 -3.37 -12.45
CA ASP A 98 -15.78 -2.71 -12.97
C ASP A 98 -14.49 -3.49 -12.71
N ASN A 99 -14.47 -4.39 -11.71
CA ASN A 99 -13.31 -5.19 -11.34
C ASN A 99 -13.72 -6.55 -10.78
N ILE A 100 -12.91 -7.58 -10.98
CA ILE A 100 -13.19 -8.93 -10.47
C ILE A 100 -13.24 -9.00 -8.94
N GLY A 101 -12.60 -8.05 -8.25
CA GLY A 101 -12.60 -7.93 -6.78
C GLY A 101 -13.97 -7.58 -6.19
N GLU A 102 -14.92 -7.08 -6.99
CA GLU A 102 -16.28 -6.81 -6.55
C GLU A 102 -16.94 -8.06 -5.96
N LEU A 103 -16.65 -9.26 -6.48
CA LEU A 103 -17.18 -10.53 -5.97
C LEU A 103 -16.81 -10.82 -4.52
N ASN A 104 -15.74 -10.20 -4.00
CA ASN A 104 -15.31 -10.34 -2.62
C ASN A 104 -15.74 -9.15 -1.74
N LYS A 105 -16.65 -8.29 -2.23
CA LYS A 105 -17.26 -7.23 -1.42
C LYS A 105 -18.54 -7.72 -0.73
N ARG A 106 -18.92 -7.01 0.33
CA ARG A 106 -20.07 -7.32 1.20
C ARG A 106 -21.40 -7.58 0.47
N LYS A 107 -21.58 -7.04 -0.75
CA LYS A 107 -22.76 -7.26 -1.59
C LYS A 107 -22.99 -8.74 -1.92
N TYR A 108 -21.93 -9.52 -2.05
CA TYR A 108 -21.98 -10.94 -2.43
C TYR A 108 -21.78 -11.87 -1.24
N PHE A 109 -21.65 -11.33 -0.02
CA PHE A 109 -21.47 -12.17 1.15
C PHE A 109 -22.75 -12.95 1.43
N VAL A 110 -22.59 -14.19 1.88
CA VAL A 110 -23.70 -15.08 2.21
C VAL A 110 -23.94 -14.99 3.71
N ASP A 111 -25.21 -15.03 4.11
CA ASP A 111 -25.58 -15.17 5.52
C ASP A 111 -25.00 -16.47 6.09
N ALA A 112 -24.37 -16.39 7.26
CA ALA A 112 -23.64 -17.52 7.84
C ALA A 112 -24.58 -18.69 8.20
N ASP A 113 -25.81 -18.41 8.65
CA ASP A 113 -26.78 -19.45 9.01
C ASP A 113 -27.38 -20.09 7.75
N GLU A 114 -27.66 -19.29 6.71
CA GLU A 114 -28.07 -19.81 5.40
C GLU A 114 -26.99 -20.70 4.78
N ALA A 115 -25.72 -20.26 4.81
CA ALA A 115 -24.60 -21.01 4.26
C ALA A 115 -24.35 -22.32 5.02
N TYR A 116 -24.56 -22.35 6.34
CA TYR A 116 -24.45 -23.58 7.12
C TYR A 116 -25.54 -24.60 6.79
N LEU A 117 -26.78 -24.13 6.59
CA LEU A 117 -27.93 -25.00 6.32
C LEU A 117 -27.94 -25.52 4.88
N LYS A 118 -27.77 -24.62 3.90
CA LYS A 118 -27.91 -24.91 2.46
C LYS A 118 -26.58 -25.29 1.79
N GLY A 119 -25.45 -24.84 2.32
CA GLY A 119 -24.13 -25.14 1.78
C GLY A 119 -23.70 -26.59 2.01
N GLY A 120 -22.72 -27.01 1.22
CA GLY A 120 -22.01 -28.27 1.35
C GLY A 120 -20.93 -28.23 2.44
N GLN A 121 -19.97 -29.14 2.36
CA GLN A 121 -18.93 -29.28 3.38
C GLN A 121 -18.01 -28.06 3.48
N SER A 122 -17.69 -27.40 2.36
CA SER A 122 -16.75 -26.26 2.35
C SER A 122 -17.35 -25.06 3.10
N PHE A 123 -18.58 -24.67 2.76
CA PHE A 123 -19.25 -23.56 3.45
C PHE A 123 -19.49 -23.87 4.93
N ARG A 124 -19.85 -25.10 5.29
CA ARG A 124 -20.05 -25.49 6.70
C ARG A 124 -18.79 -25.33 7.53
N LYS A 125 -17.64 -25.82 7.05
CA LYS A 125 -16.34 -25.67 7.74
C LYS A 125 -15.98 -24.19 7.94
N ARG A 126 -16.11 -23.38 6.89
CA ARG A 126 -15.85 -21.93 6.95
C ARG A 126 -16.81 -21.18 7.88
N VAL A 127 -18.09 -21.56 7.95
CA VAL A 127 -19.03 -20.97 8.92
C VAL A 127 -18.61 -21.32 10.35
N ILE A 128 -18.20 -22.56 10.62
CA ILE A 128 -17.72 -22.97 11.94
C ILE A 128 -16.49 -22.15 12.34
N SER A 129 -15.48 -22.06 11.46
CA SER A 129 -14.27 -21.23 11.67
C SER A 129 -14.59 -19.74 11.80
N SER A 130 -15.58 -19.22 11.06
CA SER A 130 -16.02 -17.84 11.21
C SER A 130 -16.75 -17.59 12.55
N ARG A 131 -17.57 -18.54 13.01
CA ARG A 131 -18.25 -18.44 14.33
C ARG A 131 -17.23 -18.42 15.46
N SER A 132 -16.15 -19.19 15.38
CA SER A 132 -15.07 -19.13 16.36
C SER A 132 -14.37 -17.77 16.38
N LEU A 133 -14.14 -17.16 15.21
CA LEU A 133 -13.55 -15.81 15.12
C LEU A 133 -14.46 -14.70 15.69
N VAL A 134 -15.80 -14.86 15.62
CA VAL A 134 -16.76 -13.90 16.22
C VAL A 134 -16.92 -14.11 17.74
N GLY A 135 -16.26 -15.14 18.30
CA GLY A 135 -16.14 -15.34 19.75
C GLY A 135 -16.70 -16.66 20.29
N PHE A 136 -17.38 -17.46 19.46
CA PHE A 136 -17.96 -18.74 19.84
C PHE A 136 -16.94 -19.88 19.65
N THR A 137 -16.05 -20.11 20.61
CA THR A 137 -14.82 -20.91 20.44
C THR A 137 -14.84 -22.26 21.17
N GLY A 138 -14.50 -23.37 20.50
CA GLY A 138 -14.19 -24.67 21.14
C GLY A 138 -15.37 -25.60 21.33
N GLU A 139 -15.50 -26.18 22.54
CA GLU A 139 -16.70 -26.93 22.96
C GLU A 139 -17.99 -26.09 22.83
N ASP A 140 -17.87 -24.79 22.54
CA ASP A 140 -18.90 -23.79 22.32
C ASP A 140 -19.72 -23.90 21.02
N SER A 141 -19.64 -25.02 20.29
CA SER A 141 -20.85 -25.44 19.55
C SER A 141 -22.05 -25.48 20.52
N ILE A 142 -21.77 -25.86 21.77
CA ILE A 142 -22.68 -25.82 22.91
C ILE A 142 -23.03 -24.37 23.27
N LEU A 143 -22.10 -23.42 23.42
CA LEU A 143 -22.44 -22.02 23.75
C LEU A 143 -23.24 -21.33 22.64
N PHE A 144 -22.91 -21.52 21.37
CA PHE A 144 -23.71 -21.00 20.26
C PHE A 144 -25.11 -21.64 20.25
N ALA A 145 -25.19 -22.98 20.39
CA ALA A 145 -26.47 -23.69 20.47
C ALA A 145 -27.25 -23.33 21.74
N GLN A 146 -26.58 -23.10 22.87
CA GLN A 146 -27.12 -22.71 24.16
C GLN A 146 -27.66 -21.29 24.07
N GLU A 147 -26.91 -20.34 23.53
CA GLU A 147 -27.40 -18.98 23.28
C GLU A 147 -28.57 -18.95 22.29
N ARG A 148 -28.68 -19.95 21.39
CA ARG A 148 -29.83 -20.05 20.47
C ARG A 148 -31.06 -20.73 21.10
N ILE A 149 -30.86 -21.74 21.94
CA ILE A 149 -31.93 -22.58 22.50
C ILE A 149 -32.37 -22.10 23.89
N LYS A 150 -31.41 -21.82 24.78
CA LYS A 150 -31.64 -21.42 26.18
C LYS A 150 -30.52 -20.48 26.67
N PRO A 151 -30.59 -19.16 26.34
CA PRO A 151 -29.59 -18.18 26.74
C PRO A 151 -29.40 -18.13 28.26
N LYS A 152 -28.16 -18.02 28.73
CA LYS A 152 -27.88 -17.88 30.16
C LYS A 152 -28.38 -16.52 30.64
N GLN A 153 -29.18 -16.51 31.70
CA GLN A 153 -29.62 -15.28 32.37
C GLN A 153 -28.43 -14.69 33.10
N LEU A 154 -27.98 -13.51 32.67
CA LEU A 154 -26.86 -12.76 33.24
C LEU A 154 -27.30 -11.30 33.41
N PRO A 155 -26.82 -10.60 34.45
CA PRO A 155 -27.15 -9.20 34.65
C PRO A 155 -26.51 -8.31 33.58
N SER A 156 -27.04 -7.10 33.43
CA SER A 156 -26.41 -6.05 32.60
C SER A 156 -25.20 -5.40 33.25
N THR A 157 -25.09 -5.53 34.57
CA THR A 157 -23.93 -5.10 35.36
C THR A 157 -23.31 -6.30 36.05
N THR A 158 -22.06 -6.62 35.70
CA THR A 158 -21.29 -7.71 36.31
C THR A 158 -20.22 -7.12 37.23
N ASN A 159 -20.31 -7.44 38.53
CA ASN A 159 -19.38 -6.94 39.54
C ASN A 159 -18.28 -7.96 39.82
N ILE A 160 -17.03 -7.58 39.53
CA ILE A 160 -15.86 -8.47 39.62
C ILE A 160 -15.18 -8.36 41.00
N ALA A 161 -15.36 -7.23 41.69
CA ALA A 161 -14.85 -6.95 43.03
C ALA A 161 -13.33 -7.18 43.19
N MET A 162 -12.52 -6.81 42.17
CA MET A 162 -11.05 -6.97 42.16
C MET A 162 -10.30 -5.64 42.02
N GLY A 163 -10.99 -4.53 41.80
CA GLY A 163 -10.40 -3.18 41.74
C GLY A 163 -11.47 -2.11 41.81
N LYS A 164 -11.18 -0.91 41.29
CA LYS A 164 -12.02 0.28 41.52
C LYS A 164 -12.79 0.76 40.29
N TYR A 165 -12.28 0.46 39.10
CA TYR A 165 -12.76 1.06 37.86
C TYR A 165 -13.77 0.18 37.13
N SER A 166 -14.48 0.78 36.17
CA SER A 166 -15.52 0.14 35.39
C SER A 166 -15.36 0.39 33.89
N ILE A 167 -15.82 -0.59 33.10
CA ILE A 167 -15.94 -0.47 31.65
C ILE A 167 -17.41 -0.61 31.29
N SER A 168 -17.94 0.37 30.57
CA SER A 168 -19.35 0.40 30.11
C SER A 168 -19.47 0.70 28.63
N GLY A 169 -20.61 0.37 28.03
CA GLY A 169 -20.90 0.71 26.64
C GLY A 169 -22.35 0.43 26.26
N GLN A 170 -22.67 0.71 25.00
CA GLN A 170 -24.00 0.50 24.43
C GLN A 170 -23.91 -0.24 23.09
N ILE A 171 -24.87 -1.11 22.81
CA ILE A 171 -25.01 -1.82 21.54
C ILE A 171 -26.25 -1.31 20.82
N SER A 172 -26.07 -0.95 19.55
CA SER A 172 -27.15 -0.42 18.71
C SER A 172 -27.09 -0.97 17.29
N THR A 173 -28.18 -0.85 16.53
CA THR A 173 -28.20 -1.15 15.09
C THR A 173 -27.59 0.02 14.29
N LYS A 174 -27.39 -0.17 12.98
CA LYS A 174 -26.98 0.93 12.08
C LYS A 174 -27.94 2.13 12.11
N GLU A 175 -29.22 1.89 12.39
CA GLU A 175 -30.27 2.90 12.54
C GLU A 175 -30.28 3.54 13.96
N LYS A 176 -29.26 3.27 14.78
CA LYS A 176 -29.13 3.72 16.17
C LYS A 176 -30.23 3.24 17.13
N LYS A 177 -30.94 2.16 16.78
CA LYS A 177 -31.88 1.51 17.72
C LYS A 177 -31.11 0.64 18.71
N ALA A 178 -31.42 0.72 20.00
CA ALA A 178 -30.81 -0.09 21.03
C ALA A 178 -31.07 -1.60 20.82
N VAL A 179 -30.10 -2.46 21.17
CA VAL A 179 -30.21 -3.91 21.03
C VAL A 179 -30.06 -4.57 22.41
N SER A 180 -31.14 -5.17 22.90
CA SER A 180 -31.18 -5.87 24.18
C SER A 180 -30.81 -7.35 24.05
N GLY A 181 -30.37 -7.95 25.16
CA GLY A 181 -30.13 -9.39 25.24
C GLY A 181 -28.83 -9.88 24.61
N VAL A 182 -27.90 -9.00 24.23
CA VAL A 182 -26.60 -9.37 23.64
C VAL A 182 -25.63 -9.78 24.74
N LEU A 183 -24.94 -10.92 24.57
CA LEU A 183 -23.91 -11.38 25.50
C LEU A 183 -22.60 -10.65 25.22
N VAL A 184 -22.04 -9.98 26.20
CA VAL A 184 -20.75 -9.28 26.08
C VAL A 184 -19.72 -10.03 26.90
N ARG A 185 -18.64 -10.50 26.26
CA ARG A 185 -17.48 -11.10 26.94
C ARG A 185 -16.41 -10.05 27.14
N LEU A 186 -15.91 -9.94 28.37
CA LEU A 186 -14.73 -9.19 28.75
C LEU A 186 -13.60 -10.19 29.06
N GLN A 187 -12.42 -9.96 28.51
CA GLN A 187 -11.24 -10.81 28.70
C GLN A 187 -10.03 -9.94 29.03
N MET A 188 -9.28 -10.31 30.07
CA MET A 188 -7.98 -9.70 30.37
C MET A 188 -6.92 -10.20 29.40
N ILE A 189 -6.10 -9.28 28.89
CA ILE A 189 -4.99 -9.59 27.99
C ILE A 189 -3.67 -9.40 28.74
N LEU A 190 -2.78 -10.38 28.66
CA LEU A 190 -1.41 -10.30 29.15
C LEU A 190 -0.40 -10.41 28.00
N PRO A 191 0.78 -9.78 28.12
CA PRO A 191 1.92 -10.03 27.24
C PRO A 191 2.35 -11.50 27.28
N LEU A 192 2.89 -12.00 26.16
CA LEU A 192 3.34 -13.40 26.04
C LEU A 192 4.40 -13.77 27.07
N ASP A 193 5.35 -12.87 27.35
CA ASP A 193 6.44 -13.08 28.32
C ASP A 193 5.92 -13.25 29.76
N SER A 194 4.69 -12.79 30.03
CA SER A 194 4.01 -13.00 31.33
C SER A 194 3.24 -14.31 31.41
N ALA A 195 3.00 -14.98 30.28
CA ALA A 195 2.26 -16.26 30.21
C ALA A 195 3.18 -17.49 30.34
N TYR A 196 4.45 -17.34 29.96
CA TYR A 196 5.47 -18.39 30.01
C TYR A 196 6.73 -17.85 30.69
N SER A 197 6.74 -17.76 32.03
CA SER A 197 8.04 -17.72 32.70
C SER A 197 8.64 -19.13 32.60
N GLU A 198 9.93 -19.24 32.23
CA GLU A 198 10.69 -20.50 32.26
C GLU A 198 10.77 -21.12 33.68
N MET A 199 10.16 -20.47 34.68
CA MET A 199 10.08 -20.88 36.08
C MET A 199 8.73 -21.49 36.47
N VAL A 200 7.87 -21.87 35.52
CA VAL A 200 6.68 -22.69 35.84
C VAL A 200 7.11 -24.15 35.95
N SER A 201 7.45 -24.58 37.17
CA SER A 201 7.62 -25.99 37.53
C SER A 201 6.37 -26.80 37.11
N GLU A 202 6.55 -28.05 36.68
CA GLU A 202 5.52 -28.99 36.17
C GLU A 202 4.32 -29.24 37.12
N VAL A 203 4.26 -28.57 38.28
CA VAL A 203 3.19 -28.66 39.28
C VAL A 203 2.77 -27.29 39.81
N ALA A 204 2.51 -26.31 38.93
CA ALA A 204 1.87 -25.07 39.37
C ALA A 204 0.37 -25.34 39.66
N THR A 205 -0.04 -25.31 40.92
CA THR A 205 -1.44 -25.52 41.30
C THR A 205 -2.27 -24.31 40.87
N GLU A 206 -3.14 -24.46 39.86
CA GLU A 206 -4.07 -23.42 39.44
C GLU A 206 -5.20 -23.25 40.47
N MET A 207 -5.45 -22.01 40.90
CA MET A 207 -6.60 -21.67 41.74
C MET A 207 -7.65 -20.94 40.89
N ILE A 208 -8.82 -21.56 40.70
CA ILE A 208 -9.92 -21.00 39.92
C ILE A 208 -10.95 -20.36 40.84
N LYS A 209 -11.14 -19.05 40.75
CA LYS A 209 -12.20 -18.30 41.43
C LYS A 209 -13.35 -18.03 40.47
N LYS A 210 -14.53 -18.58 40.75
CA LYS A 210 -15.77 -18.33 40.00
C LYS A 210 -16.69 -17.41 40.81
N GLY A 211 -17.22 -16.37 40.17
CA GLY A 211 -18.24 -15.49 40.75
C GLY A 211 -19.45 -15.35 39.81
N ASP A 212 -20.40 -14.49 40.16
CA ASP A 212 -21.60 -14.24 39.36
C ASP A 212 -21.24 -13.58 38.02
N GLY A 213 -21.05 -14.41 36.99
CA GLY A 213 -20.75 -13.98 35.63
C GLY A 213 -19.27 -13.79 35.32
N PHE A 214 -18.33 -14.21 36.19
CA PHE A 214 -16.89 -14.16 35.89
C PHE A 214 -16.11 -15.40 36.38
N THR A 215 -14.98 -15.66 35.74
CA THR A 215 -14.00 -16.68 36.12
C THR A 215 -12.61 -16.06 36.09
N ALA A 216 -11.86 -16.23 37.18
CA ALA A 216 -10.48 -15.77 37.32
C ALA A 216 -9.58 -16.95 37.69
N ILE A 217 -8.43 -17.06 37.02
CA ILE A 217 -7.43 -18.12 37.24
C ILE A 217 -6.18 -17.47 37.83
N TYR A 218 -5.73 -18.00 38.96
CA TYR A 218 -4.51 -17.60 39.64
C TYR A 218 -3.48 -18.72 39.58
N VAL A 219 -2.23 -18.35 39.33
CA VAL A 219 -1.08 -19.25 39.39
C VAL A 219 -0.19 -18.83 40.54
N LEU A 220 0.31 -19.81 41.30
CA LEU A 220 1.28 -19.61 42.35
C LEU A 220 2.69 -19.62 41.75
N ASP A 221 3.45 -18.54 41.98
CA ASP A 221 4.88 -18.53 41.68
C ASP A 221 5.65 -19.43 42.68
N SER A 222 6.91 -19.74 42.37
CA SER A 222 7.91 -20.45 43.20
C SER A 222 8.01 -19.94 44.66
N VAL A 223 7.64 -18.67 44.91
CA VAL A 223 7.61 -18.02 46.23
C VAL A 223 6.19 -18.00 46.86
N LYS A 224 5.22 -18.75 46.31
CA LYS A 224 3.80 -18.80 46.72
C LYS A 224 3.03 -17.46 46.63
N HIS A 225 3.46 -16.52 45.79
CA HIS A 225 2.64 -15.34 45.46
C HIS A 225 1.57 -15.70 44.41
N SER A 226 0.33 -15.30 44.62
CA SER A 226 -0.77 -15.52 43.68
C SER A 226 -0.79 -14.44 42.59
N GLN A 227 -0.51 -14.83 41.35
CA GLN A 227 -0.58 -13.94 40.19
C GLN A 227 -1.85 -14.23 39.38
N LEU A 228 -2.64 -13.20 39.06
CA LEU A 228 -3.81 -13.32 38.19
C LEU A 228 -3.34 -13.56 36.74
N GLN A 229 -3.58 -14.76 36.21
CA GLN A 229 -3.14 -15.17 34.87
C GLN A 229 -4.23 -14.96 33.82
N SER A 230 -5.50 -15.18 34.19
CA SER A 230 -6.62 -14.90 33.29
C SER A 230 -7.86 -14.43 34.05
N LEU A 231 -8.61 -13.52 33.44
CA LEU A 231 -9.90 -13.06 33.92
C LEU A 231 -10.84 -12.96 32.72
N THR A 232 -11.94 -13.72 32.78
CA THR A 232 -13.01 -13.67 31.79
C THR A 232 -14.33 -13.38 32.49
N ALA A 233 -15.05 -12.36 32.04
CA ALA A 233 -16.35 -11.97 32.58
C ALA A 233 -17.39 -11.84 31.47
N PHE A 234 -18.67 -12.00 31.82
CA PHE A 234 -19.80 -11.91 30.92
C PHE A 234 -20.88 -11.00 31.50
N ALA A 235 -21.48 -10.17 30.65
CA ALA A 235 -22.65 -9.33 30.97
C ALA A 235 -23.65 -9.42 29.82
N ARG A 236 -24.94 -9.15 30.07
CA ARG A 236 -25.97 -9.14 29.01
C ARG A 236 -26.63 -7.78 28.87
N THR A 237 -26.80 -7.27 27.65
CA THR A 237 -27.33 -5.91 27.47
C THR A 237 -28.77 -5.76 27.98
N ASP A 238 -29.05 -4.61 28.61
CA ASP A 238 -30.39 -4.23 29.08
C ASP A 238 -31.33 -3.84 27.92
N ALA A 239 -32.57 -3.42 28.24
CA ALA A 239 -33.55 -2.94 27.25
C ALA A 239 -33.07 -1.74 26.43
N ASN A 240 -32.13 -0.95 26.96
CA ASN A 240 -31.53 0.21 26.32
C ASN A 240 -30.21 -0.14 25.60
N GLY A 241 -29.83 -1.42 25.56
CA GLY A 241 -28.61 -1.92 24.93
C GLY A 241 -27.33 -1.68 25.73
N ASN A 242 -27.43 -1.32 27.01
CA ASN A 242 -26.27 -1.00 27.85
C ASN A 242 -25.71 -2.23 28.55
N TYR A 243 -24.40 -2.25 28.75
CA TYR A 243 -23.68 -3.24 29.56
C TYR A 243 -22.62 -2.54 30.42
N THR A 244 -22.32 -3.11 31.59
CA THR A 244 -21.31 -2.59 32.52
C THR A 244 -20.54 -3.72 33.20
N PHE A 245 -19.22 -3.59 33.28
CA PHE A 245 -18.36 -4.39 34.15
C PHE A 245 -17.79 -3.48 35.23
N SER A 246 -18.07 -3.76 36.50
CA SER A 246 -17.66 -2.90 37.63
C SER A 246 -16.60 -3.56 38.50
N ASN A 247 -15.76 -2.74 39.13
CA ASN A 247 -14.69 -3.14 40.05
C ASN A 247 -13.69 -4.11 39.41
N LEU A 248 -13.25 -3.78 38.19
CA LEU A 248 -12.21 -4.47 37.44
C LEU A 248 -10.83 -4.21 38.06
N PRO A 249 -9.87 -5.16 37.95
CA PRO A 249 -8.53 -4.94 38.45
C PRO A 249 -7.82 -3.81 37.70
N ASP A 250 -7.17 -2.94 38.47
CA ASP A 250 -6.51 -1.72 38.00
C ASP A 250 -5.24 -2.07 37.19
N ASP A 251 -4.83 -1.18 36.26
CA ASP A 251 -3.61 -1.31 35.45
C ASP A 251 -3.51 -2.63 34.64
N LYS A 252 -4.66 -3.17 34.24
CA LYS A 252 -4.76 -4.33 33.33
C LYS A 252 -5.36 -3.94 31.99
N ALA A 253 -4.94 -4.66 30.95
CA ALA A 253 -5.51 -4.55 29.61
C ALA A 253 -6.73 -5.46 29.47
N PHE A 254 -7.77 -4.95 28.82
CA PHE A 254 -9.03 -5.68 28.60
C PHE A 254 -9.50 -5.59 27.17
N GLU A 255 -10.01 -6.71 26.67
CA GLU A 255 -10.75 -6.83 25.42
C GLU A 255 -12.21 -7.14 25.69
N LEU A 256 -13.09 -6.49 24.95
CA LEU A 256 -14.53 -6.70 24.95
C LEU A 256 -15.02 -7.14 23.58
N LEU A 257 -15.78 -8.23 23.58
CA LEU A 257 -16.36 -8.86 22.40
C LEU A 257 -17.85 -9.16 22.64
N PRO A 258 -18.76 -8.45 21.97
CA PRO A 258 -20.18 -8.80 21.96
C PRO A 258 -20.45 -10.00 21.05
N MET A 259 -21.36 -10.86 21.48
CA MET A 259 -21.67 -12.15 20.87
C MET A 259 -23.19 -12.36 20.88
N GLN A 260 -23.74 -12.69 19.71
CA GLN A 260 -25.16 -13.06 19.55
C GLN A 260 -25.30 -13.94 18.31
N PRO A 261 -25.96 -15.10 18.39
CA PRO A 261 -26.19 -15.95 17.23
C PRO A 261 -26.84 -15.19 16.06
N GLY A 262 -26.34 -15.40 14.85
CA GLY A 262 -26.81 -14.73 13.62
C GLY A 262 -26.28 -13.30 13.40
N PHE A 263 -25.54 -12.72 14.35
CA PHE A 263 -25.05 -11.34 14.27
C PHE A 263 -23.54 -11.21 14.54
N GLN A 264 -22.96 -10.13 14.01
CA GLN A 264 -21.59 -9.69 14.24
C GLN A 264 -21.57 -8.20 14.60
N PHE A 265 -20.57 -7.79 15.39
CA PHE A 265 -20.51 -6.46 16.00
C PHE A 265 -19.30 -5.62 15.57
N GLY A 266 -18.57 -6.07 14.53
CA GLY A 266 -17.34 -5.43 14.04
C GLY A 266 -16.11 -5.89 14.83
N THR A 267 -15.08 -5.04 14.86
CA THR A 267 -13.84 -5.33 15.62
C THR A 267 -14.11 -5.24 17.12
N SER A 268 -13.52 -6.12 17.94
CA SER A 268 -13.56 -5.97 19.42
C SER A 268 -13.02 -4.59 19.85
N GLN A 269 -13.42 -4.15 21.04
CA GLN A 269 -12.95 -2.90 21.65
C GLN A 269 -12.29 -3.22 22.98
N GLY A 270 -11.62 -2.26 23.61
CA GLY A 270 -10.84 -2.55 24.80
C GLY A 270 -10.09 -1.36 25.35
N VAL A 271 -9.41 -1.58 26.47
CA VAL A 271 -8.64 -0.59 27.22
C VAL A 271 -7.24 -1.13 27.45
N GLN A 272 -6.23 -0.28 27.33
CA GLN A 272 -4.84 -0.66 27.44
C GLN A 272 -4.36 -0.78 28.89
N ALA A 273 -4.70 0.21 29.71
CA ALA A 273 -4.49 0.20 31.14
C ALA A 273 -5.73 0.84 31.74
N LEU A 274 -6.42 0.13 32.62
CA LEU A 274 -7.62 0.64 33.27
C LEU A 274 -7.23 1.46 34.50
N ASP A 275 -7.25 2.78 34.36
CA ASP A 275 -6.92 3.79 35.38
C ASP A 275 -8.07 4.76 35.69
N GLU A 276 -9.14 4.72 34.90
CA GLU A 276 -10.37 5.49 35.11
C GLU A 276 -11.62 4.71 34.67
N ASN A 277 -12.81 5.25 34.96
CA ASN A 277 -14.06 4.68 34.44
C ASN A 277 -14.18 4.96 32.94
N VAL A 278 -14.18 3.91 32.11
CA VAL A 278 -14.17 4.05 30.65
C VAL A 278 -15.54 3.71 30.06
N LYS A 279 -16.05 4.61 29.22
CA LYS A 279 -17.20 4.35 28.36
C LYS A 279 -16.73 4.13 26.92
N LEU A 280 -16.87 2.91 26.43
CA LEU A 280 -16.46 2.52 25.08
C LEU A 280 -17.42 3.06 24.01
N LYS A 281 -16.95 3.04 22.75
CA LYS A 281 -17.77 3.43 21.60
C LYS A 281 -18.87 2.40 21.37
N ASN A 282 -20.01 2.86 20.86
CA ASN A 282 -21.14 1.97 20.62
C ASN A 282 -20.77 0.86 19.61
N PHE A 283 -21.08 -0.39 19.97
CA PHE A 283 -21.03 -1.48 19.00
C PHE A 283 -22.23 -1.42 18.07
N VAL A 284 -22.02 -1.80 16.81
CA VAL A 284 -23.06 -1.79 15.79
C VAL A 284 -23.41 -3.22 15.40
N GLN A 285 -24.62 -3.65 15.72
CA GLN A 285 -25.14 -4.95 15.33
C GLN A 285 -25.33 -5.01 13.81
N SER A 286 -24.86 -6.09 13.20
CA SER A 286 -25.06 -6.40 11.78
C SER A 286 -25.19 -7.90 11.57
N PRO A 287 -25.86 -8.39 10.52
CA PRO A 287 -25.95 -9.82 10.24
C PRO A 287 -24.57 -10.47 10.09
N HIS A 288 -24.41 -11.68 10.66
CA HIS A 288 -23.19 -12.47 10.51
C HIS A 288 -23.14 -13.04 9.09
N THR A 289 -22.15 -12.59 8.34
CA THR A 289 -21.99 -12.94 6.93
C THR A 289 -20.58 -13.43 6.66
N ILE A 290 -20.45 -14.40 5.76
CA ILE A 290 -19.16 -14.93 5.31
C ILE A 290 -18.92 -14.57 3.85
N ARG A 291 -17.63 -14.47 3.47
CA ARG A 291 -17.23 -14.22 2.08
C ARG A 291 -17.79 -15.30 1.17
N LEU A 292 -18.15 -14.94 -0.05
CA LEU A 292 -18.62 -15.90 -1.05
C LEU A 292 -17.56 -16.98 -1.30
N LEU A 293 -16.36 -16.55 -1.69
CA LEU A 293 -15.20 -17.42 -1.92
C LEU A 293 -14.18 -17.23 -0.79
N SER A 294 -13.46 -18.29 -0.42
CA SER A 294 -12.34 -18.15 0.51
C SER A 294 -11.23 -17.31 -0.14
N SER A 295 -10.33 -16.74 0.68
CA SER A 295 -9.19 -15.97 0.15
C SER A 295 -8.32 -16.83 -0.78
N ARG A 296 -8.14 -18.12 -0.45
CA ARG A 296 -7.39 -19.09 -1.25
C ARG A 296 -8.06 -19.31 -2.62
N ASP A 297 -9.35 -19.67 -2.63
CA ASP A 297 -10.07 -20.00 -3.87
C ASP A 297 -10.15 -18.79 -4.80
N PHE A 298 -10.41 -17.60 -4.24
CA PHE A 298 -10.44 -16.37 -5.01
C PHE A 298 -9.07 -16.02 -5.61
N ASN A 299 -7.98 -16.22 -4.86
CA ASN A 299 -6.63 -16.00 -5.36
C ASN A 299 -6.25 -16.98 -6.47
N ILE A 300 -6.67 -18.25 -6.38
CA ILE A 300 -6.51 -19.26 -7.43
C ILE A 300 -7.21 -18.79 -8.71
N LEU A 301 -8.51 -18.43 -8.63
CA LEU A 301 -9.28 -17.92 -9.76
C LEU A 301 -8.67 -16.66 -10.40
N LYS A 302 -8.15 -15.75 -9.57
CA LYS A 302 -7.44 -14.54 -10.02
C LYS A 302 -6.15 -14.89 -10.77
N LYS A 303 -5.36 -15.81 -10.23
CA LYS A 303 -4.07 -16.24 -10.80
C LYS A 303 -4.24 -16.96 -12.13
N GLU A 304 -5.24 -17.84 -12.23
CA GLU A 304 -5.59 -18.54 -13.47
C GLU A 304 -6.21 -17.64 -14.54
N LYS A 305 -6.46 -16.36 -14.20
CA LYS A 305 -7.05 -15.40 -15.11
C LYS A 305 -8.48 -15.82 -15.55
N SER A 306 -9.16 -16.68 -14.77
CA SER A 306 -10.45 -17.34 -15.10
C SER A 306 -11.67 -16.43 -15.00
N LEU A 307 -11.54 -15.27 -14.35
CA LEU A 307 -12.58 -14.24 -14.30
C LEU A 307 -12.13 -13.03 -15.12
N ILE A 308 -13.04 -12.50 -15.94
CA ILE A 308 -12.92 -11.22 -16.64
C ILE A 308 -14.18 -10.38 -16.40
N VAL A 309 -14.05 -9.06 -16.57
CA VAL A 309 -15.18 -8.13 -16.55
C VAL A 309 -15.44 -7.51 -17.91
N ARG A 310 -14.50 -7.66 -18.84
CA ARG A 310 -14.54 -7.08 -20.19
C ARG A 310 -14.00 -8.08 -21.19
N THR A 311 -14.58 -8.10 -22.39
CA THR A 311 -14.09 -8.97 -23.48
C THR A 311 -12.91 -8.34 -24.23
N PRO A 312 -12.10 -9.13 -24.94
CA PRO A 312 -11.05 -8.58 -25.81
C PRO A 312 -11.59 -7.61 -26.86
N GLU A 313 -12.78 -7.86 -27.40
CA GLU A 313 -13.42 -6.99 -28.39
C GLU A 313 -13.82 -5.63 -27.80
N GLU A 314 -14.40 -5.64 -26.59
CA GLU A 314 -14.74 -4.43 -25.84
C GLU A 314 -13.48 -3.62 -25.52
N PHE A 315 -12.43 -4.29 -25.05
CA PHE A 315 -11.16 -3.65 -24.76
C PHE A 315 -10.52 -3.05 -26.02
N ASN A 316 -10.42 -3.81 -27.11
CA ASN A 316 -9.83 -3.35 -28.37
C ASN A 316 -10.58 -2.13 -28.93
N SER A 317 -11.91 -2.13 -28.84
CA SER A 317 -12.74 -1.00 -29.24
C SER A 317 -12.38 0.26 -28.43
N TRP A 318 -12.37 0.16 -27.11
CA TRP A 318 -12.01 1.28 -26.23
C TRP A 318 -10.57 1.72 -26.38
N TYR A 319 -9.64 0.80 -26.60
CA TYR A 319 -8.23 1.09 -26.85
C TYR A 319 -8.08 2.03 -28.04
N TRP A 320 -8.66 1.67 -29.19
CA TRP A 320 -8.59 2.50 -30.39
C TRP A 320 -9.41 3.78 -30.29
N ILE A 321 -10.52 3.79 -29.55
CA ILE A 321 -11.26 5.02 -29.22
C ILE A 321 -10.35 5.98 -28.44
N ILE A 322 -9.63 5.50 -27.42
CA ILE A 322 -8.71 6.32 -26.62
C ILE A 322 -7.61 6.88 -27.54
N VAL A 323 -6.97 6.04 -28.35
CA VAL A 323 -5.91 6.45 -29.28
C VAL A 323 -6.41 7.48 -30.29
N ALA A 324 -7.55 7.23 -30.93
CA ALA A 324 -8.14 8.14 -31.92
C ALA A 324 -8.57 9.47 -31.31
N CYS A 325 -9.23 9.45 -30.15
CA CYS A 325 -9.63 10.66 -29.43
C CYS A 325 -8.42 11.46 -28.92
N PHE A 326 -7.36 10.78 -28.49
CA PHE A 326 -6.11 11.42 -28.06
C PHE A 326 -5.47 12.22 -29.19
N PHE A 327 -5.17 11.57 -30.32
CA PHE A 327 -4.56 12.24 -31.48
C PHE A 327 -5.51 13.27 -32.11
N GLY A 328 -6.79 12.90 -32.29
CA GLY A 328 -7.82 13.78 -32.84
C GLY A 328 -8.01 15.04 -32.00
N GLY A 329 -7.98 14.93 -30.68
CA GLY A 329 -8.09 16.05 -29.75
C GLY A 329 -6.98 17.09 -29.93
N PHE A 330 -5.72 16.66 -30.01
CA PHE A 330 -4.59 17.57 -30.24
C PHE A 330 -4.58 18.16 -31.65
N LEU A 331 -4.94 17.36 -32.67
CA LEU A 331 -5.09 17.85 -34.04
C LEU A 331 -6.19 18.92 -34.16
N LEU A 332 -7.33 18.73 -33.49
CA LEU A 332 -8.41 19.72 -33.45
C LEU A 332 -7.96 21.03 -32.80
N ILE A 333 -7.24 20.96 -31.67
CA ILE A 333 -6.67 22.15 -31.03
C ILE A 333 -5.67 22.85 -31.97
N HIS A 334 -4.77 22.09 -32.61
CA HIS A 334 -3.80 22.65 -33.55
C HIS A 334 -4.47 23.33 -34.75
N PHE A 335 -5.49 22.69 -35.34
CA PHE A 335 -6.27 23.25 -36.44
C PHE A 335 -6.94 24.55 -36.01
N PHE A 336 -7.58 24.55 -34.85
CA PHE A 336 -8.24 25.73 -34.30
C PHE A 336 -7.28 26.88 -34.01
N LEU A 337 -6.12 26.59 -33.41
CA LEU A 337 -5.04 27.57 -33.20
C LEU A 337 -4.49 28.10 -34.53
N SER A 338 -4.28 27.23 -35.52
CA SER A 338 -3.80 27.63 -36.86
C SER A 338 -4.79 28.52 -37.59
N TRP A 339 -6.09 28.26 -37.44
CA TRP A 339 -7.14 29.02 -38.10
C TRP A 339 -7.39 30.37 -37.44
N LYS A 340 -7.53 30.41 -36.11
CA LYS A 340 -8.01 31.59 -35.39
C LYS A 340 -6.95 32.33 -34.58
N PHE A 341 -5.90 31.63 -34.12
CA PHE A 341 -4.92 32.17 -33.18
C PHE A 341 -3.46 31.83 -33.56
N PRO A 342 -3.00 32.24 -34.77
CA PRO A 342 -1.67 31.87 -35.26
C PRO A 342 -0.52 32.40 -34.38
N GLU A 343 -0.78 33.44 -33.58
CA GLU A 343 0.19 34.11 -32.71
C GLU A 343 0.46 33.40 -31.38
N ALA A 344 -0.34 32.40 -31.00
CA ALA A 344 -0.16 31.67 -29.75
C ALA A 344 1.18 30.90 -29.72
N ASP A 345 1.72 30.62 -28.52
CA ASP A 345 2.93 29.81 -28.36
C ASP A 345 2.78 28.44 -29.05
N GLN A 346 3.87 27.96 -29.63
CA GLN A 346 3.91 26.77 -30.50
C GLN A 346 4.45 25.51 -29.80
N LEU A 347 4.81 25.60 -28.50
CA LEU A 347 5.48 24.52 -27.77
C LEU A 347 4.69 23.98 -26.58
N ILE A 348 3.80 24.77 -25.97
CA ILE A 348 2.94 24.28 -24.87
C ILE A 348 2.12 23.05 -25.28
N ILE A 349 1.49 23.07 -26.47
CA ILE A 349 0.67 21.94 -26.94
C ILE A 349 1.51 20.66 -27.18
N PRO A 350 2.64 20.70 -27.91
CA PRO A 350 3.56 19.56 -28.01
C PRO A 350 4.01 18.97 -26.66
N ILE A 351 4.33 19.82 -25.66
CA ILE A 351 4.75 19.37 -24.33
C ILE A 351 3.61 18.63 -23.63
N VAL A 352 2.42 19.23 -23.61
CA VAL A 352 1.23 18.60 -22.99
C VAL A 352 0.87 17.29 -23.70
N MET A 353 1.06 17.21 -25.02
CA MET A 353 0.85 15.99 -25.79
C MET A 353 1.80 14.87 -25.38
N ILE A 354 3.11 15.13 -25.24
CA ILE A 354 4.05 14.08 -24.80
C ILE A 354 3.71 13.62 -23.38
N LEU A 355 3.52 14.56 -22.46
CA LEU A 355 3.26 14.25 -21.05
C LEU A 355 1.96 13.44 -20.87
N SER A 356 0.87 13.87 -21.49
CA SER A 356 -0.41 13.12 -21.46
C SER A 356 -0.38 11.84 -22.31
N GLY A 357 0.43 11.77 -23.36
CA GLY A 357 0.64 10.55 -24.14
C GLY A 357 1.32 9.45 -23.31
N LEU A 358 2.40 9.82 -22.60
CA LEU A 358 3.07 8.92 -21.65
C LEU A 358 2.14 8.49 -20.50
N SER A 359 1.24 9.38 -20.04
CA SER A 359 0.16 9.03 -19.11
C SER A 359 -0.71 7.91 -19.66
N PHE A 360 -1.29 8.07 -20.86
CA PHE A 360 -2.17 7.06 -21.42
C PHE A 360 -1.46 5.74 -21.68
N LEU A 361 -0.23 5.77 -22.20
CA LEU A 361 0.58 4.56 -22.42
C LEU A 361 0.81 3.79 -21.11
N THR A 362 1.26 4.48 -20.05
CA THR A 362 1.49 3.85 -18.75
C THR A 362 0.21 3.36 -18.10
N LEU A 363 -0.89 4.11 -18.13
CA LEU A 363 -2.18 3.68 -17.58
C LEU A 363 -2.77 2.48 -18.33
N LEU A 364 -2.55 2.38 -19.64
CA LEU A 364 -2.95 1.22 -20.46
C LEU A 364 -2.06 0.00 -20.22
N SER A 365 -0.83 0.20 -19.73
CA SER A 365 0.14 -0.87 -19.43
C SER A 365 0.01 -1.41 -18.00
N LEU A 366 -0.27 -0.53 -17.03
CA LEU A 366 -0.21 -0.82 -15.60
C LEU A 366 -1.27 -1.82 -15.12
N GLN A 367 -2.46 -1.81 -15.73
CA GLN A 367 -3.60 -2.61 -15.27
C GLN A 367 -3.88 -3.79 -16.17
N ASP A 368 -4.45 -4.87 -15.60
CA ASP A 368 -4.93 -5.96 -16.42
C ASP A 368 -6.13 -5.50 -17.27
N PRO A 369 -6.00 -5.49 -18.61
CA PRO A 369 -6.97 -4.89 -19.50
C PRO A 369 -8.32 -5.61 -19.54
N LEU A 370 -8.47 -6.81 -18.96
CA LEU A 370 -9.75 -7.53 -18.94
C LEU A 370 -10.36 -7.66 -17.53
N ARG A 371 -9.59 -7.39 -16.46
CA ARG A 371 -9.95 -7.77 -15.08
C ARG A 371 -10.02 -6.61 -14.10
N ASP A 372 -9.18 -5.61 -14.30
CA ASP A 372 -9.08 -4.45 -13.43
C ASP A 372 -10.00 -3.32 -13.93
N ARG A 373 -10.24 -2.33 -13.06
CA ARG A 373 -10.95 -1.11 -13.43
C ARG A 373 -10.22 -0.42 -14.58
N PHE A 374 -10.93 0.03 -15.60
CA PHE A 374 -10.29 0.63 -16.77
C PHE A 374 -9.94 2.12 -16.57
N LEU A 375 -8.84 2.41 -15.87
CA LEU A 375 -8.48 3.80 -15.51
C LEU A 375 -8.27 4.70 -16.74
N ALA A 376 -7.69 4.17 -17.82
CA ALA A 376 -7.48 4.95 -19.05
C ALA A 376 -8.80 5.44 -19.68
N ARG A 377 -9.89 4.67 -19.56
CA ARG A 377 -11.23 5.08 -20.01
C ARG A 377 -11.74 6.26 -19.18
N ASP A 378 -11.59 6.19 -17.86
CA ASP A 378 -11.97 7.28 -16.95
C ASP A 378 -11.15 8.54 -17.24
N THR A 379 -9.83 8.39 -17.46
CA THR A 379 -8.92 9.48 -17.85
C THR A 379 -9.32 10.15 -19.16
N LEU A 380 -9.86 9.40 -20.14
CA LEU A 380 -10.29 9.97 -21.43
C LEU A 380 -11.37 11.04 -21.28
N ILE A 381 -12.31 10.85 -20.33
CA ILE A 381 -13.37 11.83 -20.06
C ILE A 381 -12.75 13.13 -19.54
N TYR A 382 -11.85 13.03 -18.56
CA TYR A 382 -11.16 14.19 -17.99
C TYR A 382 -10.21 14.87 -18.99
N PHE A 383 -9.58 14.08 -19.86
CA PHE A 383 -8.80 14.58 -20.99
C PHE A 383 -9.68 15.42 -21.93
N GLY A 384 -10.86 14.92 -22.32
CA GLY A 384 -11.83 15.65 -23.14
C GLY A 384 -12.28 16.97 -22.50
N ILE A 385 -12.63 16.95 -21.20
CA ILE A 385 -12.95 18.16 -20.42
C ILE A 385 -11.75 19.11 -20.39
N GLY A 386 -10.53 18.59 -20.26
CA GLY A 386 -9.29 19.35 -20.31
C GLY A 386 -9.09 20.06 -21.65
N LEU A 387 -9.26 19.36 -22.78
CA LEU A 387 -9.18 19.95 -24.12
C LEU A 387 -10.22 21.06 -24.32
N VAL A 388 -11.46 20.83 -23.88
CA VAL A 388 -12.52 21.85 -23.88
C VAL A 388 -12.10 23.05 -23.01
N SER A 389 -11.50 22.81 -21.85
CA SER A 389 -11.01 23.88 -20.95
C SER A 389 -9.94 24.73 -21.63
N ILE A 390 -9.04 24.12 -22.42
CA ILE A 390 -8.06 24.85 -23.24
C ILE A 390 -8.79 25.75 -24.25
N LEU A 391 -9.76 25.20 -24.98
CA LEU A 391 -10.53 25.96 -25.97
C LEU A 391 -11.27 27.13 -25.33
N VAL A 392 -11.97 26.91 -24.21
CA VAL A 392 -12.68 27.96 -23.46
C VAL A 392 -11.72 29.09 -23.06
N MET A 393 -10.53 28.77 -22.54
CA MET A 393 -9.54 29.77 -22.17
C MET A 393 -9.03 30.59 -23.36
N LEU A 394 -8.97 30.02 -24.56
CA LEU A 394 -8.57 30.74 -25.79
C LEU A 394 -9.60 31.80 -26.22
N PHE A 395 -10.89 31.61 -25.92
CA PHE A 395 -11.93 32.60 -26.23
C PHE A 395 -11.97 33.77 -25.23
N LEU A 396 -11.40 33.60 -24.04
CA LEU A 396 -11.31 34.69 -23.08
C LEU A 396 -10.36 35.78 -23.57
N GLN A 397 -10.81 37.04 -23.48
CA GLN A 397 -10.01 38.21 -23.84
C GLN A 397 -9.01 38.53 -22.72
N ILE A 398 -7.92 37.75 -22.64
CA ILE A 398 -6.90 37.89 -21.58
C ILE A 398 -6.27 39.28 -21.54
N ARG A 399 -6.19 40.00 -22.66
CA ARG A 399 -5.75 41.42 -22.67
C ARG A 399 -6.61 42.32 -21.76
N LYS A 400 -7.92 42.04 -21.63
CA LYS A 400 -8.84 42.76 -20.74
C LYS A 400 -8.90 42.16 -19.33
N PHE A 401 -8.23 41.03 -19.10
CA PHE A 401 -8.16 40.39 -17.79
C PHE A 401 -7.01 41.01 -16.98
N ASN A 402 -7.34 42.13 -16.33
CA ASN A 402 -6.45 42.85 -15.42
C ASN A 402 -7.13 43.02 -14.05
N VAL A 403 -6.41 43.64 -13.12
CA VAL A 403 -6.82 43.86 -11.73
C VAL A 403 -8.11 44.71 -11.60
N ASP A 404 -8.40 45.52 -12.62
CA ASP A 404 -9.56 46.41 -12.65
C ASP A 404 -10.80 45.76 -13.26
N ASN A 405 -10.67 44.57 -13.85
CA ASN A 405 -11.78 43.88 -14.46
C ASN A 405 -12.80 43.41 -13.40
N SER A 406 -14.09 43.59 -13.71
CA SER A 406 -15.21 43.13 -12.88
C SER A 406 -15.22 41.63 -12.61
N PHE A 407 -14.69 40.82 -13.54
CA PHE A 407 -14.53 39.38 -13.33
C PHE A 407 -13.46 39.08 -12.27
N TYR A 408 -12.29 39.75 -12.34
CA TYR A 408 -11.21 39.56 -11.38
C TYR A 408 -11.59 40.03 -9.97
N ARG A 409 -12.34 41.13 -9.84
CA ARG A 409 -12.82 41.59 -8.53
C ARG A 409 -13.95 40.73 -7.94
N MET A 410 -14.40 39.68 -8.65
CA MET A 410 -15.67 38.98 -8.45
C MET A 410 -16.85 39.95 -8.55
N TYR A 411 -17.84 39.66 -9.41
CA TYR A 411 -18.94 40.58 -9.74
C TYR A 411 -19.61 41.23 -8.49
N ILE A 412 -19.67 40.47 -7.40
CA ILE A 412 -20.18 40.89 -6.07
C ILE A 412 -19.40 42.09 -5.49
N PHE A 413 -18.07 42.15 -5.63
CA PHE A 413 -17.22 43.21 -5.08
C PHE A 413 -16.77 44.23 -6.14
N LYS A 414 -17.46 44.31 -7.29
CA LYS A 414 -17.11 45.23 -8.40
C LYS A 414 -16.89 46.67 -7.94
N LYS A 415 -17.66 47.16 -6.96
CA LYS A 415 -17.59 48.53 -6.43
C LYS A 415 -16.47 48.74 -5.39
N GLN A 416 -15.86 47.69 -4.85
CA GLN A 416 -14.87 47.79 -3.80
C GLN A 416 -13.45 47.83 -4.39
N ARG A 417 -12.81 49.01 -4.37
CA ARG A 417 -11.46 49.20 -4.93
C ARG A 417 -10.40 48.28 -4.29
N LYS A 418 -10.53 47.94 -3.00
CA LYS A 418 -9.64 47.00 -2.31
C LYS A 418 -9.69 45.57 -2.86
N ALA A 419 -10.75 45.17 -3.57
CA ALA A 419 -10.84 43.86 -4.23
C ALA A 419 -9.80 43.66 -5.35
N ALA A 420 -9.22 44.76 -5.86
CA ALA A 420 -8.06 44.73 -6.74
C ALA A 420 -6.87 43.93 -6.16
N ASN A 421 -6.68 43.94 -4.83
CA ASN A 421 -5.59 43.19 -4.21
C ASN A 421 -5.81 41.66 -4.19
N GLY A 422 -6.90 41.16 -4.79
CA GLY A 422 -7.15 39.73 -4.98
C GLY A 422 -7.74 38.99 -3.77
N TRP A 423 -7.98 39.68 -2.65
CA TRP A 423 -8.51 39.03 -1.42
C TRP A 423 -9.81 38.21 -1.62
N PRO A 424 -10.73 38.51 -2.56
CA PRO A 424 -11.90 37.65 -2.78
C PRO A 424 -11.51 36.23 -3.23
N TRP A 425 -10.43 36.09 -4.00
CA TRP A 425 -9.92 34.77 -4.41
C TRP A 425 -9.30 34.00 -3.24
N ALA A 426 -8.62 34.69 -2.32
CA ALA A 426 -8.14 34.08 -1.07
C ALA A 426 -9.32 33.62 -0.19
N ALA A 427 -10.36 34.44 -0.06
CA ALA A 427 -11.57 34.07 0.68
C ALA A 427 -12.28 32.86 0.06
N ALA A 428 -12.38 32.80 -1.27
CA ALA A 428 -12.95 31.65 -1.98
C ALA A 428 -12.11 30.37 -1.78
N ALA A 429 -10.78 30.48 -1.85
CA ALA A 429 -9.85 29.39 -1.58
C ALA A 429 -10.03 28.84 -0.15
N LEU A 430 -10.03 29.71 0.86
CA LEU A 430 -10.21 29.33 2.27
C LEU A 430 -11.60 28.74 2.51
N SER A 431 -12.65 29.31 1.92
CA SER A 431 -14.03 28.80 2.05
C SER A 431 -14.15 27.37 1.49
N LEU A 432 -13.51 27.10 0.36
CA LEU A 432 -13.51 25.77 -0.25
C LEU A 432 -12.75 24.74 0.61
N LEU A 433 -11.63 25.15 1.22
CA LEU A 433 -10.92 24.30 2.18
C LEU A 433 -11.77 24.01 3.43
N VAL A 434 -12.41 25.02 4.02
CA VAL A 434 -13.32 24.85 5.17
C VAL A 434 -14.48 23.92 4.82
N MET A 435 -15.08 24.08 3.63
CA MET A 435 -16.13 23.18 3.14
C MET A 435 -15.65 21.73 3.05
N THR A 436 -14.39 21.53 2.64
CA THR A 436 -13.77 20.20 2.60
C THR A 436 -13.50 19.64 3.99
N VAL A 437 -13.15 20.48 4.98
CA VAL A 437 -12.97 20.02 6.38
C VAL A 437 -14.30 19.50 6.94
N ILE A 438 -15.40 20.18 6.63
CA ILE A 438 -16.73 19.86 7.16
C ILE A 438 -17.34 18.66 6.42
N PHE A 439 -17.40 18.72 5.08
CA PHE A 439 -18.14 17.75 4.24
C PHE A 439 -17.26 16.78 3.47
N GLY A 440 -15.93 16.91 3.55
CA GLY A 440 -15.01 16.10 2.78
C GLY A 440 -14.96 14.64 3.24
N THR A 441 -14.70 13.78 2.27
CA THR A 441 -14.52 12.34 2.45
C THR A 441 -13.07 11.93 2.17
N GLY A 442 -12.66 10.83 2.79
CA GLY A 442 -11.32 10.26 2.68
C GLY A 442 -11.32 8.84 2.15
N PRO A 443 -10.18 8.35 1.63
CA PRO A 443 -9.94 6.92 1.49
C PRO A 443 -10.13 6.21 2.84
N GLU A 444 -10.83 5.08 2.85
CA GLU A 444 -11.14 4.33 4.08
C GLU A 444 -9.88 4.05 4.90
N GLY A 445 -9.95 4.26 6.22
CA GLY A 445 -8.84 3.99 7.14
C GLY A 445 -7.70 5.02 7.17
N SER A 446 -7.67 6.01 6.27
CA SER A 446 -6.59 7.01 6.21
C SER A 446 -6.73 8.18 7.20
N GLY A 447 -7.94 8.47 7.67
CA GLY A 447 -8.24 9.65 8.50
C GLY A 447 -8.12 11.01 7.77
N VAL A 448 -7.82 11.02 6.48
CA VAL A 448 -7.59 12.23 5.65
C VAL A 448 -8.86 12.63 4.92
N LYS A 449 -9.17 13.93 4.79
CA LYS A 449 -10.32 14.42 4.01
C LYS A 449 -9.84 15.17 2.78
N VAL A 450 -9.80 14.51 1.61
CA VAL A 450 -9.26 15.10 0.37
C VAL A 450 -10.30 15.33 -0.71
N ASN A 451 -11.43 14.62 -0.67
CA ASN A 451 -12.43 14.66 -1.74
C ASN A 451 -13.71 15.37 -1.28
N LEU A 452 -14.24 16.25 -2.12
CA LEU A 452 -15.53 16.90 -1.96
C LEU A 452 -16.37 16.60 -3.20
N PHE A 453 -17.48 15.87 -3.01
CA PHE A 453 -18.36 15.42 -4.11
C PHE A 453 -17.65 14.71 -5.27
N GLY A 454 -16.57 13.97 -4.97
CA GLY A 454 -15.79 13.22 -5.97
C GLY A 454 -14.72 14.03 -6.72
N ALA A 455 -14.58 15.33 -6.45
CA ALA A 455 -13.47 16.15 -6.94
C ALA A 455 -12.50 16.48 -5.79
N GLN A 456 -11.21 16.64 -6.09
CA GLN A 456 -10.21 17.06 -5.12
C GLN A 456 -10.09 18.60 -5.15
N PRO A 457 -10.63 19.33 -4.15
CA PRO A 457 -10.68 20.79 -4.20
C PRO A 457 -9.30 21.42 -4.07
N SER A 458 -8.35 20.73 -3.45
CA SER A 458 -6.97 21.22 -3.27
C SER A 458 -6.27 21.52 -4.60
N GLU A 459 -6.60 20.80 -5.68
CA GLU A 459 -6.11 21.08 -7.02
C GLU A 459 -6.57 22.46 -7.53
N LEU A 460 -7.84 22.82 -7.30
CA LEU A 460 -8.38 24.12 -7.67
C LEU A 460 -7.87 25.25 -6.77
N VAL A 461 -7.80 25.00 -5.45
CA VAL A 461 -7.34 25.97 -4.44
C VAL A 461 -5.96 26.51 -4.76
N LYS A 462 -5.02 25.68 -5.25
CA LYS A 462 -3.69 26.12 -5.68
C LYS A 462 -3.77 27.28 -6.68
N TYR A 463 -4.58 27.14 -7.72
CA TYR A 463 -4.73 28.17 -8.75
C TYR A 463 -5.51 29.39 -8.27
N LEU A 464 -6.48 29.23 -7.37
CA LEU A 464 -7.16 30.37 -6.72
C LEU A 464 -6.19 31.19 -5.88
N ILE A 465 -5.27 30.54 -5.17
CA ILE A 465 -4.21 31.21 -4.42
C ILE A 465 -3.23 31.90 -5.37
N ILE A 466 -2.84 31.28 -6.48
CA ILE A 466 -1.99 31.94 -7.49
C ILE A 466 -2.68 33.19 -8.07
N LEU A 467 -3.99 33.14 -8.34
CA LEU A 467 -4.76 34.30 -8.77
C LEU A 467 -4.73 35.43 -7.72
N PHE A 468 -4.94 35.09 -6.45
CA PHE A 468 -4.79 36.02 -5.33
C PHE A 468 -3.40 36.65 -5.30
N LEU A 469 -2.34 35.82 -5.31
CA LEU A 469 -0.96 36.27 -5.24
C LEU A 469 -0.60 37.17 -6.42
N ALA A 470 -1.06 36.85 -7.62
CA ALA A 470 -0.79 37.66 -8.81
C ALA A 470 -1.34 39.08 -8.67
N GLY A 471 -2.59 39.26 -8.22
CA GLY A 471 -3.14 40.61 -8.01
C GLY A 471 -2.61 41.30 -6.76
N PHE A 472 -2.29 40.55 -5.71
CA PHE A 472 -1.65 41.10 -4.52
C PHE A 472 -0.28 41.68 -4.87
N PHE A 473 0.57 40.93 -5.57
CA PHE A 473 1.89 41.42 -5.99
C PHE A 473 1.78 42.54 -7.02
N ALA A 474 0.93 42.40 -8.05
CA ALA A 474 0.77 43.46 -9.04
C ALA A 474 0.30 44.80 -8.45
N SER A 475 -0.56 44.78 -7.43
CA SER A 475 -1.07 46.01 -6.80
C SER A 475 -0.09 46.62 -5.80
N ASN A 476 0.77 45.81 -5.17
CA ASN A 476 1.64 46.24 -4.08
C ASN A 476 3.14 46.24 -4.44
N GLU A 477 3.51 45.90 -5.67
CA GLU A 477 4.90 45.68 -6.07
C GLU A 477 5.82 46.86 -5.73
N ARG A 478 5.45 48.09 -6.12
CA ARG A 478 6.23 49.31 -5.81
C ARG A 478 6.45 49.49 -4.32
N PHE A 479 5.44 49.17 -3.51
CA PHE A 479 5.53 49.26 -2.05
C PHE A 479 6.48 48.21 -1.46
N ILE A 480 6.52 47.01 -2.07
CA ILE A 480 7.34 45.87 -1.65
C ILE A 480 8.80 46.05 -2.09
N SER A 481 9.06 46.65 -3.25
CA SER A 481 10.41 46.85 -3.81
C SER A 481 11.10 48.14 -3.32
N GLU A 482 10.39 49.26 -3.17
CA GLU A 482 11.00 50.58 -2.94
C GLU A 482 11.10 51.00 -1.46
N TYR A 483 10.18 50.57 -0.58
CA TYR A 483 10.21 50.99 0.83
C TYR A 483 11.23 50.21 1.68
N ARG A 484 12.20 50.94 2.25
CA ARG A 484 13.20 50.41 3.18
C ARG A 484 12.68 50.16 4.60
N SER A 485 11.57 50.80 5.00
CA SER A 485 11.06 50.74 6.39
C SER A 485 10.25 49.46 6.65
N TYR A 486 10.77 48.60 7.54
CA TYR A 486 10.18 47.33 7.96
C TYR A 486 8.71 47.44 8.42
N ARG A 487 8.40 48.46 9.23
CA ARG A 487 7.07 48.62 9.86
C ARG A 487 5.95 48.88 8.84
N LYS A 488 6.20 49.69 7.81
CA LYS A 488 5.21 49.96 6.76
C LYS A 488 5.03 48.77 5.82
N ARG A 489 6.11 48.03 5.52
CA ARG A 489 6.06 46.82 4.69
C ARG A 489 5.26 45.70 5.36
N TRP A 490 5.49 45.49 6.67
CA TRP A 490 4.76 44.48 7.45
C TRP A 490 3.24 44.72 7.49
N SER A 491 2.81 45.98 7.54
CA SER A 491 1.39 46.35 7.57
C SER A 491 0.59 45.81 6.37
N PHE A 492 1.14 45.93 5.15
CA PHE A 492 0.47 45.44 3.94
C PHE A 492 0.75 43.96 3.64
N PHE A 493 1.93 43.47 4.03
CA PHE A 493 2.35 42.08 3.82
C PHE A 493 1.66 41.08 4.76
N SER A 494 1.42 41.48 6.01
CA SER A 494 0.83 40.62 7.04
C SER A 494 -0.49 39.98 6.59
N PHE A 495 -1.33 40.69 5.85
CA PHE A 495 -2.58 40.14 5.31
C PHE A 495 -2.36 38.95 4.37
N ALA A 496 -1.43 39.08 3.42
CA ALA A 496 -1.12 37.99 2.49
C ALA A 496 -0.48 36.82 3.22
N LEU A 497 0.44 37.10 4.13
CA LEU A 497 1.09 36.06 4.95
C LEU A 497 0.06 35.30 5.81
N ILE A 498 -0.85 36.01 6.49
CA ILE A 498 -1.92 35.39 7.29
C ILE A 498 -2.81 34.52 6.39
N SER A 499 -3.21 35.01 5.21
CA SER A 499 -4.04 34.24 4.29
C SER A 499 -3.38 32.93 3.85
N ILE A 500 -2.07 32.97 3.55
CA ILE A 500 -1.29 31.78 3.17
C ILE A 500 -1.10 30.84 4.36
N LEU A 501 -0.75 31.36 5.54
CA LEU A 501 -0.62 30.56 6.77
C LEU A 501 -1.95 29.90 7.16
N SER A 502 -3.08 30.59 7.01
CA SER A 502 -4.40 30.01 7.21
C SER A 502 -4.70 28.90 6.20
N ALA A 503 -4.34 29.07 4.92
CA ALA A 503 -4.50 28.02 3.92
C ALA A 503 -3.63 26.79 4.24
N ILE A 504 -2.37 26.99 4.65
CA ILE A 504 -1.45 25.92 5.06
C ILE A 504 -2.00 25.19 6.29
N LEU A 505 -2.50 25.91 7.30
CA LEU A 505 -3.10 25.32 8.49
C LEU A 505 -4.32 24.46 8.14
N LEU A 506 -5.20 24.95 7.24
CA LEU A 506 -6.35 24.19 6.77
C LEU A 506 -5.93 22.93 5.99
N PHE A 507 -4.89 23.01 5.15
CA PHE A 507 -4.34 21.83 4.48
C PHE A 507 -3.77 20.81 5.48
N LEU A 508 -3.10 21.27 6.53
CA LEU A 508 -2.58 20.41 7.59
C LEU A 508 -3.72 19.70 8.33
N ILE A 509 -4.81 20.42 8.64
CA ILE A 509 -6.03 19.84 9.25
C ILE A 509 -6.68 18.80 8.32
N LEU A 510 -6.69 19.04 7.01
CA LEU A 510 -7.21 18.08 6.03
C LEU A 510 -6.32 16.83 5.90
N GLY A 511 -5.06 16.91 6.31
CA GLY A 511 -4.04 15.89 6.10
C GLY A 511 -3.44 15.89 4.69
N ASP A 512 -3.63 16.98 3.92
CA ASP A 512 -3.18 17.12 2.52
C ASP A 512 -1.93 18.01 2.42
N LEU A 513 -0.78 17.45 2.80
CA LEU A 513 0.50 18.18 2.88
C LEU A 513 1.02 18.66 1.53
N GLY A 514 0.83 17.85 0.50
CA GLY A 514 1.46 18.06 -0.80
C GLY A 514 1.09 19.41 -1.43
N PRO A 515 -0.21 19.72 -1.60
CA PRO A 515 -0.67 21.02 -2.06
C PRO A 515 -0.25 22.17 -1.14
N ALA A 516 -0.17 21.96 0.18
CA ALA A 516 0.32 22.97 1.12
C ALA A 516 1.76 23.37 0.79
N MET A 517 2.64 22.40 0.55
CA MET A 517 4.02 22.63 0.15
C MET A 517 4.12 23.36 -1.19
N VAL A 518 3.32 22.94 -2.18
CA VAL A 518 3.29 23.60 -3.50
C VAL A 518 2.88 25.07 -3.36
N VAL A 519 1.81 25.36 -2.62
CA VAL A 519 1.35 26.74 -2.38
C VAL A 519 2.42 27.56 -1.67
N CYS A 520 3.05 26.98 -0.64
CA CYS A 520 4.03 27.63 0.21
C CYS A 520 5.29 28.03 -0.58
N PHE A 521 5.90 27.08 -1.31
CA PHE A 521 7.07 27.37 -2.14
C PHE A 521 6.74 28.29 -3.31
N THR A 522 5.56 28.16 -3.92
CA THR A 522 5.11 29.09 -4.97
C THR A 522 5.02 30.51 -4.43
N PHE A 523 4.45 30.69 -3.23
CA PHE A 523 4.40 31.98 -2.56
C PHE A 523 5.79 32.57 -2.30
N ILE A 524 6.72 31.79 -1.73
CA ILE A 524 8.09 32.24 -1.45
C ILE A 524 8.78 32.68 -2.75
N VAL A 525 8.69 31.88 -3.82
CA VAL A 525 9.33 32.18 -5.10
C VAL A 525 8.75 33.47 -5.69
N LEU A 526 7.42 33.61 -5.77
CA LEU A 526 6.79 34.83 -6.29
C LEU A 526 7.09 36.06 -5.43
N PHE A 527 7.10 35.90 -4.10
CA PHE A 527 7.47 36.96 -3.18
C PHE A 527 8.91 37.43 -3.40
N SER A 528 9.85 36.49 -3.58
CA SER A 528 11.25 36.82 -3.86
C SER A 528 11.44 37.50 -5.23
N PHE A 529 10.60 37.17 -6.22
CA PHE A 529 10.55 37.88 -7.50
C PHE A 529 10.09 39.32 -7.34
N SER A 530 9.07 39.56 -6.50
CA SER A 530 8.62 40.91 -6.17
C SER A 530 9.64 41.72 -5.37
N ARG A 531 10.47 41.07 -4.53
CA ARG A 531 11.52 41.72 -3.74
C ARG A 531 12.82 41.97 -4.51
N GLY A 532 13.11 41.21 -5.56
CA GLY A 532 14.41 41.30 -6.24
C GLY A 532 15.54 40.55 -5.55
N ASP A 533 15.22 39.63 -4.63
CA ASP A 533 16.19 38.94 -3.76
C ASP A 533 16.25 37.42 -3.97
N PHE A 534 15.68 36.91 -5.07
CA PHE A 534 15.64 35.48 -5.40
C PHE A 534 17.00 34.79 -5.29
N MET A 535 18.08 35.40 -5.82
CA MET A 535 19.43 34.83 -5.72
C MET A 535 19.88 34.63 -4.28
N PHE A 536 19.60 35.59 -3.40
CA PHE A 536 19.99 35.47 -2.00
C PHE A 536 19.15 34.41 -1.27
N MET A 537 17.85 34.33 -1.59
CA MET A 537 16.95 33.30 -1.07
C MET A 537 17.42 31.89 -1.47
N ILE A 538 17.66 31.65 -2.77
CA ILE A 538 18.08 30.32 -3.24
C ILE A 538 19.46 29.95 -2.71
N SER A 539 20.41 30.91 -2.64
CA SER A 539 21.72 30.67 -2.01
C SER A 539 21.59 30.30 -0.53
N SER A 540 20.63 30.89 0.20
CA SER A 540 20.35 30.54 1.59
C SER A 540 19.77 29.13 1.73
N VAL A 541 18.89 28.74 0.81
CA VAL A 541 18.34 27.37 0.76
C VAL A 541 19.43 26.34 0.43
N VAL A 542 20.28 26.63 -0.56
CA VAL A 542 21.41 25.75 -0.90
C VAL A 542 22.39 25.63 0.27
N LEU A 543 22.72 26.74 0.93
CA LEU A 543 23.55 26.73 2.13
C LEU A 543 22.90 25.89 3.25
N TYR A 544 21.58 25.96 3.42
CA TYR A 544 20.84 25.14 4.37
C TYR A 544 20.96 23.65 4.07
N VAL A 545 20.73 23.27 2.82
CA VAL A 545 20.84 21.86 2.39
C VAL A 545 22.26 21.35 2.58
N LEU A 546 23.28 22.13 2.22
CA LEU A 546 24.69 21.76 2.42
C LEU A 546 25.05 21.65 3.91
N ALA A 547 24.59 22.58 4.75
CA ALA A 547 24.82 22.53 6.19
C ALA A 547 24.13 21.31 6.82
N ALA A 548 22.89 21.01 6.41
CA ALA A 548 22.15 19.82 6.86
C ALA A 548 22.88 18.53 6.47
N TRP A 549 23.43 18.48 5.26
CA TRP A 549 24.18 17.34 4.76
C TRP A 549 25.55 17.16 5.46
N ILE A 550 26.26 18.24 5.78
CA ILE A 550 27.59 18.17 6.43
C ILE A 550 27.49 17.88 7.93
N LEU A 551 26.54 18.52 8.62
CA LEU A 551 26.48 18.50 10.09
C LEU A 551 25.73 17.29 10.66
N ASN A 552 25.01 16.52 9.81
CA ASN A 552 24.16 15.40 10.19
C ASN A 552 23.17 15.72 11.35
N SER A 553 22.87 17.01 11.56
CA SER A 553 21.98 17.51 12.61
C SER A 553 21.22 18.71 12.09
N ILE A 554 19.90 18.56 11.98
CA ILE A 554 18.99 19.58 11.43
C ILE A 554 18.98 20.83 12.33
N TRP A 555 19.08 20.67 13.65
CA TRP A 555 19.16 21.81 14.58
C TRP A 555 20.42 22.64 14.38
N LEU A 556 21.58 21.98 14.33
CA LEU A 556 22.86 22.66 14.13
C LEU A 556 22.91 23.31 12.75
N ALA A 557 22.45 22.61 11.72
CA ALA A 557 22.34 23.15 10.38
C ALA A 557 21.44 24.40 10.34
N THR A 558 20.28 24.36 11.00
CA THR A 558 19.36 25.50 11.08
C THR A 558 19.99 26.66 11.84
N ALA A 559 20.61 26.42 12.99
CA ALA A 559 21.26 27.48 13.78
C ALA A 559 22.42 28.14 13.03
N ILE A 560 23.30 27.34 12.42
CA ILE A 560 24.47 27.82 11.67
C ILE A 560 24.03 28.58 10.42
N THR A 561 23.06 28.06 9.66
CA THR A 561 22.58 28.75 8.46
C THR A 561 21.86 30.04 8.79
N VAL A 562 21.03 30.07 9.83
CA VAL A 562 20.41 31.31 10.32
C VAL A 562 21.49 32.30 10.76
N ALA A 563 22.53 31.86 11.47
CA ALA A 563 23.64 32.72 11.87
C ALA A 563 24.44 33.26 10.67
N LEU A 564 24.78 32.43 9.69
CA LEU A 564 25.49 32.82 8.46
C LEU A 564 24.66 33.76 7.60
N VAL A 565 23.36 33.50 7.46
CA VAL A 565 22.43 34.35 6.72
C VAL A 565 22.25 35.69 7.44
N ALA A 566 22.11 35.68 8.78
CA ALA A 566 22.05 36.90 9.58
C ALA A 566 23.36 37.71 9.48
N ALA A 567 24.52 37.07 9.59
CA ALA A 567 25.82 37.70 9.39
C ALA A 567 25.95 38.29 7.99
N GLY A 568 25.58 37.53 6.96
CA GLY A 568 25.56 37.98 5.56
C GLY A 568 24.65 39.19 5.35
N MET A 569 23.50 39.25 6.03
CA MET A 569 22.61 40.42 6.03
C MET A 569 23.24 41.64 6.75
N VAL A 570 23.97 41.42 7.84
CA VAL A 570 24.68 42.48 8.58
C VAL A 570 25.84 43.05 7.75
N PHE A 571 26.67 42.19 7.13
CA PHE A 571 27.81 42.60 6.30
C PHE A 571 27.37 43.35 5.04
N LYS A 572 26.26 42.95 4.41
CA LYS A 572 25.69 43.67 3.25
C LYS A 572 24.96 44.96 3.62
N ARG A 573 25.11 45.49 4.86
CA ARG A 573 24.54 46.74 5.40
C ARG A 573 23.65 47.48 4.39
N LYS A 574 22.37 47.06 4.24
CA LYS A 574 21.22 47.80 3.66
C LYS A 574 20.04 46.98 3.07
N GLN A 575 20.02 45.64 3.08
CA GLN A 575 18.87 44.84 2.59
C GLN A 575 18.61 43.56 3.42
N LEU A 576 17.50 43.51 4.18
CA LEU A 576 16.96 42.28 4.78
C LEU A 576 16.23 41.47 3.69
N SER A 577 16.64 40.22 3.47
CA SER A 577 15.92 39.28 2.60
C SER A 577 14.91 38.49 3.41
N GLU A 578 13.67 38.96 3.40
CA GLU A 578 12.57 38.30 4.11
C GLU A 578 12.19 36.97 3.45
N SER A 579 12.41 36.85 2.13
CA SER A 579 12.16 35.61 1.39
C SER A 579 13.09 34.48 1.86
N ALA A 580 14.37 34.79 2.12
CA ALA A 580 15.32 33.83 2.69
C ALA A 580 14.90 33.38 4.10
N VAL A 581 14.50 34.31 4.97
CA VAL A 581 14.03 33.99 6.33
C VAL A 581 12.78 33.11 6.27
N MET A 582 11.80 33.44 5.43
CA MET A 582 10.60 32.63 5.26
C MET A 582 10.93 31.23 4.74
N ALA A 583 11.78 31.11 3.70
CA ALA A 583 12.20 29.83 3.17
C ALA A 583 12.85 28.95 4.25
N LEU A 584 13.75 29.52 5.05
CA LEU A 584 14.41 28.81 6.15
C LEU A 584 13.43 28.40 7.25
N ILE A 585 12.52 29.29 7.67
CA ILE A 585 11.50 28.96 8.68
C ILE A 585 10.59 27.83 8.20
N ILE A 586 10.20 27.85 6.92
CA ILE A 586 9.31 26.86 6.35
C ILE A 586 10.02 25.51 6.21
N ILE A 587 11.24 25.49 5.67
CA ILE A 587 12.04 24.25 5.54
C ILE A 587 12.35 23.67 6.93
N ALA A 588 12.85 24.50 7.86
CA ALA A 588 13.13 24.08 9.23
C ALA A 588 11.85 23.63 9.95
N GLY A 589 10.74 24.35 9.74
CA GLY A 589 9.43 24.02 10.30
C GLY A 589 8.95 22.65 9.85
N PHE A 590 9.15 22.26 8.58
CA PHE A 590 8.81 20.91 8.11
C PHE A 590 9.77 19.84 8.61
N LEU A 591 11.07 20.13 8.69
CA LEU A 591 12.10 19.15 9.09
C LEU A 591 12.19 18.93 10.61
N LEU A 592 11.78 19.91 11.42
CA LEU A 592 11.82 19.87 12.89
C LEU A 592 10.43 19.67 13.52
N LEU A 593 9.38 19.53 12.71
CA LEU A 593 7.99 19.48 13.20
C LEU A 593 7.75 18.32 14.18
N ASP A 594 8.45 17.20 13.97
CA ASP A 594 8.42 15.98 14.77
C ASP A 594 9.08 16.14 16.15
N GLN A 595 9.92 17.16 16.31
CA GLN A 595 10.66 17.43 17.54
C GLN A 595 9.97 18.47 18.43
N VAL A 596 8.83 19.02 17.99
CA VAL A 596 8.04 19.96 18.79
C VAL A 596 7.21 19.18 19.81
N PRO A 597 7.47 19.31 21.13
CA PRO A 597 6.75 18.55 22.15
C PRO A 597 5.26 18.94 22.16
N TYR A 598 4.40 17.95 22.41
CA TYR A 598 2.92 18.07 22.49
C TYR A 598 2.17 18.34 21.19
N LEU A 599 2.85 18.58 20.06
CA LEU A 599 2.19 18.88 18.78
C LEU A 599 1.37 17.68 18.25
N ASP A 600 1.88 16.48 18.49
CA ASP A 600 1.26 15.19 18.18
C ASP A 600 -0.07 14.97 18.92
N LYS A 601 -0.19 15.49 20.15
CA LYS A 601 -1.42 15.45 20.96
C LYS A 601 -2.47 16.45 20.49
N VAL A 602 -2.07 17.62 19.99
CA VAL A 602 -2.99 18.67 19.54
C VAL A 602 -3.58 18.36 18.15
N PHE A 603 -2.77 17.81 17.24
CA PHE A 603 -3.21 17.43 15.89
C PHE A 603 -2.84 15.96 15.57
N PRO A 604 -3.52 14.99 16.20
CA PRO A 604 -3.22 13.57 16.01
C PRO A 604 -3.54 13.15 14.58
N GLY A 605 -2.56 12.55 13.89
CA GLY A 605 -2.70 12.07 12.51
C GLY A 605 -1.78 12.77 11.52
N PRO A 606 -2.03 14.04 11.14
CA PRO A 606 -1.17 14.76 10.19
C PRO A 606 0.30 14.83 10.63
N VAL A 607 0.55 15.08 11.92
CA VAL A 607 1.91 15.10 12.49
C VAL A 607 2.57 13.74 12.37
N LYS A 608 1.87 12.66 12.78
CA LYS A 608 2.40 11.30 12.70
C LYS A 608 2.76 10.91 11.26
N ARG A 609 1.90 11.26 10.28
CA ARG A 609 2.16 11.00 8.86
C ARG A 609 3.42 11.72 8.35
N LEU A 610 3.71 12.90 8.88
CA LEU A 610 4.95 13.63 8.56
C LEU A 610 6.17 12.93 9.12
N VAL A 611 6.09 12.48 10.37
CA VAL A 611 7.16 11.67 10.99
C VAL A 611 7.41 10.41 10.18
N ASP A 612 6.35 9.68 9.81
CA ASP A 612 6.43 8.46 9.00
C ASP A 612 7.10 8.75 7.64
N ARG A 613 6.69 9.81 6.94
CA ARG A 613 7.28 10.21 5.64
C ARG A 613 8.74 10.68 5.74
N LYS A 614 9.09 11.34 6.85
CA LYS A 614 10.47 11.74 7.14
C LYS A 614 11.35 10.52 7.41
N ALA A 615 10.89 9.59 8.24
CA ALA A 615 11.61 8.36 8.54
C ALA A 615 11.86 7.50 7.28
N ILE A 616 10.86 7.40 6.39
CA ILE A 616 11.01 6.71 5.09
C ILE A 616 12.07 7.40 4.20
N TRP A 617 12.15 8.74 4.24
CA TRP A 617 13.12 9.51 3.47
C TRP A 617 14.53 9.44 4.02
N GLU A 618 14.69 9.48 5.35
CA GLU A 618 16.00 9.37 6.01
C GLU A 618 16.66 8.03 5.70
N ASP A 619 15.90 6.92 5.77
CA ASP A 619 16.39 5.62 5.29
C ASP A 619 15.27 4.75 4.69
N ALA A 620 15.18 4.77 3.36
CA ALA A 620 14.25 3.91 2.61
C ALA A 620 14.57 2.40 2.73
N TRP A 621 15.74 2.04 3.25
CA TRP A 621 16.21 0.67 3.42
C TRP A 621 16.14 0.18 4.86
N ASN A 622 15.95 1.06 5.84
CA ASN A 622 15.85 0.70 7.26
C ASN A 622 15.00 1.72 8.03
N ASN A 623 13.68 1.52 8.07
CA ASN A 623 12.77 2.38 8.80
C ASN A 623 11.68 1.58 9.53
N GLU A 624 11.13 2.11 10.62
CA GLU A 624 10.11 1.43 11.44
C GLU A 624 8.66 1.77 11.02
N VAL A 625 8.47 2.20 9.77
CA VAL A 625 7.14 2.58 9.29
C VAL A 625 6.46 1.40 8.61
N TYR A 626 5.19 1.16 8.98
CA TYR A 626 4.37 0.17 8.30
C TYR A 626 4.12 0.59 6.84
N GLY A 627 4.52 -0.25 5.89
CA GLY A 627 4.50 0.09 4.46
C GLY A 627 5.56 1.13 4.07
N GLY A 628 6.61 1.28 4.89
CA GLY A 628 7.73 2.20 4.66
C GLY A 628 8.68 1.79 3.54
N ASP A 629 8.34 0.76 2.77
CA ASP A 629 9.07 0.28 1.59
C ASP A 629 8.54 0.88 0.27
N GLN A 630 7.60 1.84 0.31
CA GLN A 630 7.05 2.47 -0.90
C GLN A 630 8.14 3.09 -1.79
N VAL A 631 9.10 3.81 -1.21
CA VAL A 631 10.23 4.39 -1.95
C VAL A 631 11.17 3.29 -2.48
N ALA A 632 11.42 2.24 -1.68
CA ALA A 632 12.23 1.10 -2.11
C ALA A 632 11.60 0.40 -3.33
N ASN A 633 10.28 0.22 -3.35
CA ASN A 633 9.54 -0.31 -4.50
C ASN A 633 9.71 0.55 -5.76
N GLY A 634 9.68 1.88 -5.62
CA GLY A 634 9.98 2.80 -6.72
C GLY A 634 11.41 2.66 -7.24
N ILE A 635 12.39 2.58 -6.34
CA ILE A 635 13.81 2.39 -6.71
C ILE A 635 14.03 1.04 -7.40
N TRP A 636 13.46 -0.05 -6.88
CA TRP A 636 13.53 -1.38 -7.50
C TRP A 636 12.99 -1.41 -8.93
N ALA A 637 11.86 -0.74 -9.17
CA ALA A 637 11.27 -0.65 -10.51
C ALA A 637 12.17 0.12 -11.48
N MET A 638 12.68 1.30 -11.07
CA MET A 638 13.59 2.09 -11.88
C MET A 638 14.91 1.37 -12.17
N SER A 639 15.50 0.71 -11.16
CA SER A 639 16.71 -0.10 -11.34
C SER A 639 16.47 -1.28 -12.28
N SER A 640 15.28 -1.90 -12.25
CA SER A 640 14.91 -2.94 -13.22
C SER A 640 14.89 -2.39 -14.66
N GLY A 641 14.41 -1.16 -14.87
CA GLY A 641 14.41 -0.51 -16.19
C GLY A 641 15.81 -0.19 -16.74
N GLY A 642 16.79 0.10 -15.88
CA GLY A 642 18.14 0.45 -16.32
C GLY A 642 18.14 1.64 -17.30
N VAL A 643 19.11 1.68 -18.23
CA VAL A 643 19.27 2.82 -19.15
C VAL A 643 18.17 2.86 -20.22
N THR A 644 17.80 1.71 -20.78
CA THR A 644 16.92 1.58 -21.95
C THR A 644 15.45 1.32 -21.62
N GLY A 645 15.15 0.90 -20.39
CA GLY A 645 13.85 0.36 -20.00
C GLY A 645 13.72 -1.13 -20.31
N GLN A 646 12.73 -1.77 -19.69
CA GLN A 646 12.33 -3.17 -19.97
C GLN A 646 11.53 -3.29 -21.28
N GLY A 647 10.99 -2.18 -21.79
CA GLY A 647 10.08 -2.15 -22.93
C GLY A 647 8.63 -1.91 -22.50
N ILE A 648 7.85 -1.33 -23.41
CA ILE A 648 6.45 -0.97 -23.13
C ILE A 648 5.57 -2.20 -22.93
N GLY A 649 4.84 -2.27 -21.82
CA GLY A 649 4.04 -3.45 -21.46
C GLY A 649 4.82 -4.57 -20.75
N GLU A 650 6.15 -4.59 -20.84
CA GLU A 650 6.99 -5.65 -20.24
C GLU A 650 7.33 -5.40 -18.76
N GLY A 651 7.11 -4.17 -18.27
CA GLY A 651 7.32 -3.80 -16.87
C GLY A 651 6.26 -4.38 -15.93
N PHE A 652 6.60 -4.57 -14.65
CA PHE A 652 5.69 -5.09 -13.63
C PHE A 652 5.14 -3.99 -12.71
N ALA A 653 4.92 -2.78 -13.24
CA ALA A 653 4.53 -1.58 -12.50
C ALA A 653 3.34 -1.77 -11.54
N LYS A 654 2.41 -2.69 -11.86
CA LYS A 654 1.27 -3.09 -11.00
C LYS A 654 1.64 -3.51 -9.57
N THR A 655 2.90 -3.88 -9.38
CA THR A 655 3.44 -4.30 -8.09
C THR A 655 3.80 -3.13 -7.18
N ILE A 656 3.93 -1.91 -7.72
CA ILE A 656 4.30 -0.74 -6.93
C ILE A 656 3.02 -0.19 -6.29
N PRO A 657 2.98 0.02 -4.96
CA PRO A 657 1.84 0.67 -4.31
C PRO A 657 1.60 2.05 -4.93
N GLU A 658 0.33 2.37 -5.23
CA GLU A 658 -0.03 3.68 -5.78
C GLU A 658 0.70 4.05 -7.11
N ALA A 659 1.08 3.03 -7.90
CA ALA A 659 1.76 3.17 -9.20
C ALA A 659 1.08 4.12 -10.19
N HIS A 660 -0.25 4.25 -10.13
CA HIS A 660 -1.04 5.08 -11.04
C HIS A 660 -1.13 6.54 -10.57
N THR A 661 -0.78 6.85 -9.32
CA THR A 661 -0.84 8.20 -8.72
C THR A 661 0.56 8.73 -8.43
N ASP A 662 1.09 8.56 -7.22
CA ASP A 662 2.34 9.17 -6.74
C ASP A 662 3.60 8.42 -7.22
N MET A 663 3.48 7.13 -7.59
CA MET A 663 4.57 6.29 -8.08
C MET A 663 4.55 6.05 -9.61
N ILE A 664 3.90 6.94 -10.37
CA ILE A 664 3.86 6.82 -11.84
C ILE A 664 5.22 7.06 -12.50
N LEU A 665 6.06 7.93 -11.93
CA LEU A 665 7.39 8.21 -12.47
C LEU A 665 8.32 6.97 -12.41
N PRO A 666 8.41 6.24 -11.28
CA PRO A 666 9.09 4.93 -11.27
C PRO A 666 8.55 3.92 -12.28
N SER A 667 7.23 3.91 -12.51
CA SER A 667 6.60 3.03 -13.50
C SER A 667 7.05 3.37 -14.92
N VAL A 668 7.11 4.67 -15.26
CA VAL A 668 7.73 5.13 -16.52
C VAL A 668 9.20 4.72 -16.59
N GLY A 669 9.93 4.84 -15.48
CA GLY A 669 11.34 4.45 -15.39
C GLY A 669 11.59 2.96 -15.63
N GLU A 670 10.67 2.09 -15.23
CA GLU A 670 10.75 0.65 -15.49
C GLU A 670 10.59 0.34 -16.99
N GLU A 671 9.62 0.97 -17.66
CA GLU A 671 9.30 0.70 -19.08
C GLU A 671 10.24 1.42 -20.05
N PHE A 672 10.56 2.69 -19.80
CA PHE A 672 11.30 3.59 -20.70
C PHE A 672 12.73 3.92 -20.21
N GLY A 673 13.11 3.42 -19.03
CA GLY A 673 14.45 3.58 -18.49
C GLY A 673 14.84 5.03 -18.15
N TRP A 674 16.15 5.25 -18.08
CA TRP A 674 16.74 6.55 -17.81
C TRP A 674 16.32 7.61 -18.83
N GLY A 675 16.25 7.24 -20.11
CA GLY A 675 15.85 8.13 -21.20
C GLY A 675 14.44 8.68 -21.03
N GLY A 676 13.49 7.84 -20.61
CA GLY A 676 12.11 8.25 -20.33
C GLY A 676 12.00 9.25 -19.19
N ILE A 677 12.70 8.99 -18.08
CA ILE A 677 12.73 9.88 -16.91
C ILE A 677 13.34 11.24 -17.29
N LEU A 678 14.49 11.24 -17.97
CA LEU A 678 15.16 12.46 -18.40
C LEU A 678 14.28 13.29 -19.35
N CYS A 679 13.57 12.63 -20.27
CA CYS A 679 12.63 13.29 -21.16
C CYS A 679 11.56 14.07 -20.36
N ILE A 680 10.93 13.45 -19.36
CA ILE A 680 9.94 14.10 -18.50
C ILE A 680 10.55 15.31 -17.78
N PHE A 681 11.76 15.18 -17.23
CA PHE A 681 12.42 16.25 -16.49
C PHE A 681 12.69 17.47 -17.39
N ILE A 682 13.18 17.23 -18.60
CA ILE A 682 13.41 18.28 -19.60
C ILE A 682 12.10 18.94 -20.01
N LEU A 683 11.02 18.18 -20.20
CA LEU A 683 9.71 18.73 -20.58
C LEU A 683 9.15 19.69 -19.52
N PHE A 684 9.26 19.36 -18.23
CA PHE A 684 8.85 20.26 -17.15
C PHE A 684 9.72 21.52 -17.06
N LEU A 685 11.03 21.40 -17.31
CA LEU A 685 11.92 22.55 -17.39
C LEU A 685 11.56 23.48 -18.55
N ILE A 686 11.27 22.91 -19.73
CA ILE A 686 10.81 23.69 -20.90
C ILE A 686 9.45 24.32 -20.60
N TYR A 687 8.53 23.61 -19.94
CA TYR A 687 7.22 24.15 -19.56
C TYR A 687 7.36 25.37 -18.62
N LEU A 688 8.19 25.27 -17.58
CA LEU A 688 8.50 26.40 -16.69
C LEU A 688 9.08 27.58 -17.47
N HIS A 689 10.08 27.31 -18.32
CA HIS A 689 10.72 28.32 -19.15
C HIS A 689 9.69 29.04 -20.04
N ARG A 690 8.80 28.30 -20.72
CA ARG A 690 7.76 28.88 -21.56
C ARG A 690 6.77 29.72 -20.76
N SER A 691 6.35 29.24 -19.59
CA SER A 691 5.44 29.95 -18.69
C SER A 691 5.98 31.33 -18.27
N ILE A 692 7.27 31.39 -17.93
CA ILE A 692 7.97 32.63 -17.56
C ILE A 692 8.09 33.58 -18.76
N ILE A 693 8.51 33.07 -19.92
CA ILE A 693 8.68 33.89 -21.13
C ILE A 693 7.34 34.46 -21.60
N ILE A 694 6.27 33.66 -21.58
CA ILE A 694 4.91 34.12 -21.90
C ILE A 694 4.50 35.25 -20.96
N GLY A 695 4.68 35.06 -19.64
CA GLY A 695 4.39 36.10 -18.64
C GLY A 695 5.14 37.39 -18.90
N ARG A 696 6.45 37.30 -19.17
CA ARG A 696 7.33 38.45 -19.47
C ARG A 696 6.87 39.21 -20.72
N GLN A 697 6.48 38.49 -21.77
CA GLN A 697 6.04 39.09 -23.04
C GLN A 697 4.75 39.91 -22.93
N THR A 698 3.91 39.65 -21.92
CA THR A 698 2.64 40.38 -21.74
C THR A 698 2.81 41.85 -21.37
N GLY A 699 3.96 42.26 -20.82
CA GLY A 699 4.22 43.62 -20.33
C GLY A 699 3.37 44.07 -19.14
N ASN A 700 2.51 43.20 -18.60
CA ASN A 700 1.60 43.51 -17.50
C ASN A 700 2.04 42.76 -16.23
N PRO A 701 2.33 43.46 -15.11
CA PRO A 701 2.75 42.80 -13.86
C PRO A 701 1.79 41.72 -13.37
N PHE A 702 0.47 41.93 -13.48
CA PHE A 702 -0.52 40.93 -13.07
C PHE A 702 -0.42 39.65 -13.89
N LEU A 703 -0.38 39.78 -15.22
CA LEU A 703 -0.24 38.61 -16.11
C LEU A 703 1.14 37.96 -15.99
N PHE A 704 2.18 38.73 -15.71
CA PHE A 704 3.51 38.21 -15.40
C PHE A 704 3.50 37.31 -14.16
N TYR A 705 3.01 37.78 -13.01
CA TYR A 705 2.95 36.98 -11.79
C TYR A 705 2.00 35.79 -11.92
N LEU A 706 0.91 35.92 -12.66
CA LEU A 706 -0.04 34.83 -12.88
C LEU A 706 0.55 33.71 -13.76
N CYS A 707 1.11 34.06 -14.93
CA CYS A 707 1.76 33.07 -15.81
C CYS A 707 2.97 32.44 -15.13
N THR A 708 3.80 33.23 -14.46
CA THR A 708 4.96 32.73 -13.71
C THR A 708 4.52 31.85 -12.55
N GLY A 709 3.49 32.24 -11.80
CA GLY A 709 2.94 31.47 -10.69
C GLY A 709 2.39 30.11 -11.10
N ILE A 710 1.69 30.04 -12.25
CA ILE A 710 1.25 28.78 -12.84
C ILE A 710 2.45 27.86 -13.16
N GLY A 711 3.47 28.40 -13.83
CA GLY A 711 4.67 27.65 -14.20
C GLY A 711 5.46 27.16 -12.98
N VAL A 712 5.71 28.06 -12.02
CA VAL A 712 6.42 27.75 -10.77
C VAL A 712 5.65 26.72 -9.95
N SER A 713 4.34 26.88 -9.78
CA SER A 713 3.54 25.92 -9.02
C SER A 713 3.56 24.52 -9.64
N THR A 714 3.42 24.43 -10.96
CA THR A 714 3.48 23.16 -11.70
C THR A 714 4.87 22.52 -11.56
N PHE A 715 5.94 23.32 -11.67
CA PHE A 715 7.31 22.83 -11.57
C PHE A 715 7.71 22.42 -10.16
N VAL A 716 7.30 23.17 -9.13
CA VAL A 716 7.49 22.80 -7.72
C VAL A 716 6.76 21.49 -7.42
N GLN A 717 5.52 21.33 -7.89
CA GLN A 717 4.79 20.08 -7.73
C GLN A 717 5.52 18.90 -8.38
N PHE A 718 6.04 19.08 -9.60
CA PHE A 718 6.90 18.11 -10.28
C PHE A 718 8.15 17.77 -9.45
N LEU A 719 8.90 18.76 -8.95
CA LEU A 719 10.10 18.51 -8.15
C LEU A 719 9.79 17.74 -6.85
N LEU A 720 8.70 18.07 -6.16
CA LEU A 720 8.30 17.41 -4.91
C LEU A 720 7.94 15.93 -5.13
N ILE A 721 7.22 15.61 -6.22
CA ILE A 721 6.82 14.23 -6.50
C ILE A 721 7.96 13.41 -7.13
N ALA A 722 8.75 14.00 -8.03
CA ALA A 722 9.92 13.35 -8.59
C ALA A 722 11.00 13.12 -7.52
N GLY A 723 11.24 14.10 -6.65
CA GLY A 723 12.12 13.94 -5.50
C GLY A 723 11.61 12.91 -4.50
N GLY A 724 10.30 12.92 -4.20
CA GLY A 724 9.65 11.94 -3.33
C GLY A 724 9.80 10.49 -3.81
N SER A 725 9.41 10.24 -5.06
CA SER A 725 9.42 8.90 -5.66
C SER A 725 10.82 8.35 -5.95
N THR A 726 11.85 9.21 -5.96
CA THR A 726 13.25 8.83 -6.15
C THR A 726 14.08 8.84 -4.85
N GLY A 727 13.43 9.10 -3.70
CA GLY A 727 14.09 9.15 -2.39
C GLY A 727 14.95 10.41 -2.14
N ALA A 728 14.93 11.41 -3.04
CA ALA A 728 15.66 12.67 -2.83
C ALA A 728 14.97 13.60 -1.83
N LEU A 729 13.63 13.52 -1.72
CA LEU A 729 12.81 14.31 -0.81
C LEU A 729 11.78 13.42 -0.10
N PRO A 730 11.14 13.87 0.99
CA PRO A 730 10.01 13.17 1.59
C PRO A 730 8.82 13.05 0.63
N LEU A 731 8.12 11.91 0.69
CA LEU A 731 6.92 11.67 -0.12
C LEU A 731 5.81 12.68 0.23
N SER A 732 5.44 13.51 -0.74
CA SER A 732 4.46 14.59 -0.54
C SER A 732 3.01 14.16 -0.76
N GLY A 733 2.78 13.12 -1.58
CA GLY A 733 1.44 12.63 -1.95
C GLY A 733 0.68 13.52 -2.93
N VAL A 734 1.39 14.34 -3.73
CA VAL A 734 0.80 15.09 -4.85
C VAL A 734 0.83 14.25 -6.13
N SER A 735 -0.11 14.52 -7.04
CA SER A 735 -0.09 13.97 -8.40
C SER A 735 1.02 14.61 -9.24
N LEU A 736 1.63 13.85 -10.15
CA LEU A 736 2.52 14.38 -11.18
C LEU A 736 1.68 15.06 -12.28
N PRO A 737 1.86 16.37 -12.55
CA PRO A 737 1.02 17.09 -13.50
C PRO A 737 1.00 16.44 -14.89
N PHE A 738 -0.16 16.40 -15.53
CA PHE A 738 -0.40 15.78 -16.85
C PHE A 738 -0.17 14.26 -16.96
N LEU A 739 0.53 13.62 -16.00
CA LEU A 739 0.90 12.20 -16.04
C LEU A 739 0.06 11.33 -15.12
N SER A 740 0.00 11.63 -13.83
CA SER A 740 -0.69 10.77 -12.85
C SER A 740 -2.19 10.66 -13.12
N TYR A 741 -2.76 9.52 -12.75
CA TYR A 741 -4.21 9.37 -12.70
C TYR A 741 -4.81 10.32 -11.65
N GLY A 742 -5.67 11.23 -12.11
CA GLY A 742 -6.33 12.19 -11.23
C GLY A 742 -7.19 13.16 -12.03
N GLY A 743 -8.51 12.91 -12.08
CA GLY A 743 -9.42 13.65 -12.97
C GLY A 743 -9.41 15.16 -12.74
N SER A 744 -9.53 15.61 -11.49
CA SER A 744 -9.49 17.04 -11.14
C SER A 744 -8.13 17.68 -11.40
N SER A 745 -7.03 16.98 -11.09
CA SER A 745 -5.66 17.46 -11.35
C SER A 745 -5.42 17.62 -12.85
N MET A 746 -5.82 16.65 -13.66
CA MET A 746 -5.67 16.70 -15.12
C MET A 746 -6.43 17.90 -15.71
N VAL A 747 -7.71 18.08 -15.36
CA VAL A 747 -8.51 19.21 -15.83
C VAL A 747 -7.90 20.55 -15.40
N ALA A 748 -7.44 20.67 -14.15
CA ALA A 748 -6.83 21.91 -13.65
C ALA A 748 -5.52 22.25 -14.38
N ASN A 749 -4.68 21.25 -14.65
CA ASN A 749 -3.43 21.43 -15.40
C ASN A 749 -3.68 21.81 -16.87
N PHE A 750 -4.70 21.22 -17.53
CA PHE A 750 -5.09 21.60 -18.90
C PHE A 750 -5.67 23.02 -18.93
N LEU A 751 -6.48 23.40 -17.95
CA LEU A 751 -6.98 24.77 -17.79
C LEU A 751 -5.82 25.76 -17.64
N ALA A 752 -4.82 25.43 -16.83
CA ALA A 752 -3.61 26.23 -16.65
C ALA A 752 -2.81 26.37 -17.96
N ALA A 753 -2.61 25.28 -18.71
CA ALA A 753 -1.97 25.32 -20.03
C ALA A 753 -2.77 26.16 -21.04
N GLY A 754 -4.11 26.06 -21.02
CA GLY A 754 -5.01 26.89 -21.81
C GLY A 754 -4.89 28.38 -21.49
N PHE A 755 -4.75 28.72 -20.21
CA PHE A 755 -4.48 30.08 -19.78
C PHE A 755 -3.15 30.60 -20.33
N LEU A 756 -2.06 29.83 -20.23
CA LEU A 756 -0.74 30.21 -20.77
C LEU A 756 -0.79 30.41 -22.29
N LEU A 757 -1.43 29.51 -23.04
CA LEU A 757 -1.64 29.66 -24.48
C LEU A 757 -2.42 30.94 -24.79
N SER A 758 -3.47 31.22 -24.03
CA SER A 758 -4.28 32.42 -24.22
C SER A 758 -3.50 33.71 -23.93
N ALA A 759 -2.68 33.70 -22.87
CA ALA A 759 -1.82 34.80 -22.46
C ALA A 759 -0.65 35.05 -23.43
N SER A 760 -0.13 34.01 -24.10
CA SER A 760 0.97 34.13 -25.08
C SER A 760 0.65 35.03 -26.29
N ARG A 761 -0.63 35.28 -26.54
CA ARG A 761 -1.11 36.21 -27.59
C ARG A 761 -1.02 37.67 -27.18
N VAL A 762 -0.82 37.96 -25.89
CA VAL A 762 -0.74 39.32 -25.37
C VAL A 762 0.71 39.77 -25.42
N LYS A 763 0.97 40.86 -26.14
CA LYS A 763 2.28 41.53 -26.14
C LYS A 763 2.20 42.90 -25.47
N GLY A 764 3.19 43.18 -24.63
CA GLY A 764 3.40 44.48 -24.01
C GLY A 764 3.86 45.53 -25.00
N THR A 765 3.67 46.81 -24.65
CA THR A 765 4.27 47.93 -25.38
C THR A 765 5.76 48.04 -25.08
N ASP A 766 6.53 48.73 -25.94
CA ASP A 766 7.99 48.87 -25.74
C ASP A 766 8.33 49.48 -24.36
N VAL A 767 7.54 50.46 -23.91
CA VAL A 767 7.68 51.08 -22.57
C VAL A 767 7.46 50.06 -21.45
N GLN A 768 6.44 49.20 -21.58
CA GLN A 768 6.17 48.13 -20.61
C GLN A 768 7.29 47.10 -20.59
N MET A 769 7.83 46.75 -21.77
CA MET A 769 8.92 45.79 -21.88
C MET A 769 10.23 46.32 -21.28
N VAL A 770 10.53 47.61 -21.42
CA VAL A 770 11.68 48.24 -20.74
C VAL A 770 11.52 48.19 -19.21
N PHE A 771 10.31 48.46 -18.70
CA PHE A 771 10.01 48.34 -17.27
C PHE A 771 10.20 46.91 -16.76
N VAL A 772 9.62 45.92 -17.45
CA VAL A 772 9.74 44.49 -17.10
C VAL A 772 11.19 44.02 -17.14
N THR A 773 11.96 44.43 -18.16
CA THR A 773 13.37 44.06 -18.31
C THR A 773 14.21 44.57 -17.14
N LYS A 774 13.99 45.82 -16.71
CA LYS A 774 14.75 46.41 -15.60
C LYS A 774 14.41 45.79 -14.25
N GLN A 775 13.15 45.39 -14.04
CA GLN A 775 12.63 45.01 -12.73
C GLN A 775 12.58 43.48 -12.50
N HIS A 776 12.28 42.70 -13.54
CA HIS A 776 12.02 41.26 -13.41
C HIS A 776 13.15 40.37 -13.95
N ASP A 777 13.85 40.76 -15.02
CA ASP A 777 14.86 39.88 -15.66
C ASP A 777 16.02 39.51 -14.72
N ARG A 778 16.33 40.37 -13.73
CA ARG A 778 17.31 40.10 -12.69
C ARG A 778 17.03 38.82 -11.91
N ASN A 779 15.76 38.42 -11.78
CA ASN A 779 15.36 37.21 -11.05
C ASN A 779 15.08 36.02 -11.98
N LEU A 780 14.73 36.26 -13.24
CA LEU A 780 14.31 35.20 -14.17
C LEU A 780 15.46 34.25 -14.52
N VAL A 781 16.63 34.79 -14.86
CA VAL A 781 17.81 33.96 -15.22
C VAL A 781 18.25 33.10 -14.02
N PRO A 782 18.43 33.66 -12.80
CA PRO A 782 18.61 32.86 -11.60
C PRO A 782 17.59 31.76 -11.37
N ALA A 783 16.30 32.05 -11.59
CA ALA A 783 15.24 31.06 -11.36
C ALA A 783 15.32 29.88 -12.32
N LEU A 784 15.59 30.15 -13.60
CA LEU A 784 15.79 29.11 -14.59
C LEU A 784 17.07 28.31 -14.34
N ALA A 785 18.15 28.98 -13.91
CA ALA A 785 19.39 28.30 -13.51
C ALA A 785 19.17 27.40 -12.28
N ALA A 786 18.44 27.87 -11.27
CA ALA A 786 18.09 27.08 -10.09
C ALA A 786 17.20 25.87 -10.46
N ALA A 787 16.23 26.07 -11.35
CA ALA A 787 15.39 24.99 -11.86
C ALA A 787 16.20 23.94 -12.63
N LEU A 788 17.13 24.38 -13.49
CA LEU A 788 18.05 23.50 -14.21
C LEU A 788 18.94 22.72 -13.24
N ILE A 789 19.53 23.38 -12.24
CA ILE A 789 20.32 22.71 -11.19
C ILE A 789 19.48 21.67 -10.47
N GLY A 790 18.24 21.99 -10.08
CA GLY A 790 17.32 21.04 -9.45
C GLY A 790 17.07 19.80 -10.31
N VAL A 791 16.83 20.00 -11.62
CA VAL A 791 16.67 18.89 -12.58
C VAL A 791 17.96 18.09 -12.73
N VAL A 792 19.13 18.73 -12.81
CA VAL A 792 20.43 18.05 -12.89
C VAL A 792 20.67 17.21 -11.63
N LEU A 793 20.42 17.77 -10.43
CA LEU A 793 20.57 17.04 -9.16
C LEU A 793 19.64 15.83 -9.08
N LEU A 794 18.37 15.98 -9.47
CA LEU A 794 17.44 14.85 -9.55
C LEU A 794 17.91 13.80 -10.57
N THR A 795 18.39 14.24 -11.73
CA THR A 795 18.93 13.34 -12.77
C THR A 795 20.12 12.56 -12.23
N VAL A 796 21.05 13.21 -11.53
CA VAL A 796 22.21 12.56 -10.90
C VAL A 796 21.77 11.56 -9.83
N ASN A 797 20.80 11.93 -8.99
CA ASN A 797 20.25 11.04 -7.97
C ASN A 797 19.66 9.76 -8.59
N VAL A 798 18.81 9.92 -9.62
CA VAL A 798 18.22 8.80 -10.35
C VAL A 798 19.31 7.96 -11.03
N SER A 799 20.26 8.61 -11.71
CA SER A 799 21.35 7.94 -12.42
C SER A 799 22.11 6.96 -11.53
N ARG A 800 22.34 7.30 -10.26
CA ARG A 800 22.99 6.39 -9.29
C ARG A 800 22.28 5.03 -9.19
N TYR A 801 20.95 5.00 -9.24
CA TYR A 801 20.17 3.77 -9.13
C TYR A 801 20.12 2.98 -10.44
N LEU A 802 20.12 3.67 -11.59
CA LEU A 802 19.96 3.06 -12.91
C LEU A 802 21.29 2.54 -13.47
N PHE A 803 22.43 3.20 -13.19
CA PHE A 803 23.75 2.74 -13.64
C PHE A 803 24.39 1.69 -12.72
N GLN A 804 24.00 1.63 -11.43
CA GLN A 804 24.41 0.57 -10.49
C GLN A 804 23.24 -0.40 -10.20
N ASN A 805 22.47 -0.71 -11.24
CA ASN A 805 21.20 -1.42 -11.13
C ASN A 805 21.29 -2.80 -10.47
N GLU A 806 22.37 -3.57 -10.70
CA GLU A 806 22.57 -4.91 -10.08
C GLU A 806 22.49 -4.87 -8.55
N LYS A 807 23.11 -3.85 -7.93
CA LYS A 807 23.10 -3.68 -6.48
C LYS A 807 21.70 -3.34 -5.96
N TRP A 808 21.02 -2.41 -6.63
CA TRP A 808 19.78 -1.82 -6.12
C TRP A 808 18.58 -2.72 -6.36
N VAL A 809 18.54 -3.48 -7.46
CA VAL A 809 17.39 -4.33 -7.82
C VAL A 809 17.14 -5.46 -6.82
N VAL A 810 18.17 -5.88 -6.07
CA VAL A 810 18.10 -6.96 -5.06
C VAL A 810 18.23 -6.49 -3.61
N LYS A 811 18.61 -5.22 -3.38
CA LYS A 811 18.84 -4.70 -2.02
C LYS A 811 17.53 -4.77 -1.22
N PRO A 812 17.48 -5.47 -0.07
CA PRO A 812 16.26 -5.54 0.74
C PRO A 812 16.07 -4.28 1.59
N SER A 813 14.82 -4.01 1.99
CA SER A 813 14.45 -2.92 2.92
C SER A 813 13.91 -3.50 4.22
N LEU A 814 14.48 -3.11 5.37
CA LEU A 814 14.04 -3.52 6.70
C LEU A 814 12.93 -2.56 7.19
N VAL A 815 11.70 -3.07 7.21
CA VAL A 815 10.49 -2.32 7.55
C VAL A 815 9.77 -2.88 8.76
N ALA A 816 8.77 -2.16 9.28
CA ALA A 816 7.90 -2.66 10.34
C ALA A 816 6.60 -3.24 9.77
N ASP A 817 6.05 -4.24 10.43
CA ASP A 817 4.70 -4.76 10.15
C ASP A 817 3.61 -3.97 10.91
N ARG A 818 2.37 -4.47 10.94
CA ARG A 818 1.27 -3.81 11.66
C ARG A 818 1.44 -3.84 13.19
N SER A 819 2.16 -4.83 13.71
CA SER A 819 2.48 -4.96 15.13
C SER A 819 3.68 -4.09 15.52
N GLY A 820 4.49 -3.65 14.55
CA GLY A 820 5.76 -2.96 14.77
C GLY A 820 6.97 -3.90 14.72
N ALA A 821 6.78 -5.19 14.43
CA ALA A 821 7.86 -6.16 14.28
C ALA A 821 8.70 -5.84 13.04
N ARG A 822 10.02 -5.99 13.16
CA ARG A 822 10.98 -5.75 12.07
C ARG A 822 10.95 -6.94 11.08
N MET A 823 10.86 -6.65 9.78
CA MET A 823 10.92 -7.65 8.72
C MET A 823 11.58 -7.10 7.46
N PHE A 824 12.25 -7.95 6.68
CA PHE A 824 12.79 -7.57 5.38
C PHE A 824 11.71 -7.66 4.30
N SER A 825 11.47 -6.54 3.63
CA SER A 825 10.77 -6.44 2.35
C SER A 825 11.77 -6.57 1.20
N TYR A 826 11.39 -7.32 0.17
CA TYR A 826 12.21 -7.61 -1.02
C TYR A 826 11.51 -7.12 -2.28
N ASN A 827 12.29 -6.90 -3.34
CA ASN A 827 11.76 -6.55 -4.66
C ASN A 827 10.70 -7.59 -5.11
N PRO A 828 9.44 -7.19 -5.32
CA PRO A 828 8.39 -8.13 -5.73
C PRO A 828 8.66 -8.82 -7.07
N ARG A 829 9.49 -8.22 -7.95
CA ARG A 829 9.92 -8.88 -9.19
C ARG A 829 10.72 -10.15 -8.93
N ILE A 830 11.40 -10.28 -7.78
CA ILE A 830 12.06 -11.53 -7.36
C ILE A 830 11.02 -12.63 -7.26
N ALA A 831 9.89 -12.41 -6.58
CA ALA A 831 8.82 -13.41 -6.47
C ALA A 831 8.24 -13.78 -7.84
N ILE A 832 8.03 -12.80 -8.72
CA ILE A 832 7.52 -13.04 -10.08
C ILE A 832 8.52 -13.87 -10.90
N LEU A 833 9.81 -13.52 -10.85
CA LEU A 833 10.87 -14.27 -11.52
C LEU A 833 10.99 -15.68 -10.95
N MET A 834 10.96 -15.84 -9.62
CA MET A 834 11.00 -17.15 -8.96
C MET A 834 9.83 -18.05 -9.42
N ASN A 835 8.62 -17.50 -9.55
CA ASN A 835 7.48 -18.25 -10.07
C ASN A 835 7.67 -18.63 -11.54
N ARG A 836 8.27 -17.74 -12.36
CA ARG A 836 8.54 -18.00 -13.79
C ARG A 836 9.64 -19.05 -14.00
N LEU A 837 10.67 -19.04 -13.16
CA LEU A 837 11.77 -20.01 -13.18
C LEU A 837 11.28 -21.43 -12.91
N GLN A 838 10.21 -21.56 -12.12
CA GLN A 838 9.66 -22.81 -11.61
C GLN A 838 10.70 -23.62 -10.80
N ALA A 839 10.27 -24.26 -9.71
CA ALA A 839 11.14 -25.12 -8.94
C ALA A 839 11.42 -26.44 -9.71
N GLY A 840 12.63 -27.00 -9.56
CA GLY A 840 12.98 -28.37 -9.95
C GLY A 840 12.20 -29.40 -9.13
N SER A 841 12.31 -30.68 -9.44
CA SER A 841 11.51 -31.73 -8.78
C SER A 841 12.14 -32.20 -7.47
N LEU A 842 11.31 -32.51 -6.47
CA LEU A 842 11.69 -33.18 -5.24
C LEU A 842 11.38 -34.67 -5.35
N TYR A 843 12.36 -35.51 -5.01
CA TYR A 843 12.22 -36.95 -5.00
C TYR A 843 12.44 -37.54 -3.62
N ASP A 844 11.78 -38.67 -3.35
CA ASP A 844 12.06 -39.52 -2.19
C ASP A 844 13.35 -40.34 -2.41
N ARG A 845 13.79 -41.09 -1.40
CA ARG A 845 15.03 -41.90 -1.50
C ARG A 845 15.00 -42.95 -2.62
N ASN A 846 13.81 -43.35 -3.06
CA ASN A 846 13.58 -44.35 -4.11
C ASN A 846 13.24 -43.72 -5.48
N GLY A 847 13.37 -42.40 -5.63
CA GLY A 847 13.10 -41.68 -6.88
C GLY A 847 11.62 -41.41 -7.17
N ARG A 848 10.72 -41.56 -6.18
CA ARG A 848 9.30 -41.18 -6.30
C ARG A 848 9.13 -39.68 -6.16
N ILE A 849 8.25 -39.09 -6.95
CA ILE A 849 8.01 -37.65 -6.94
C ILE A 849 7.24 -37.24 -5.69
N LEU A 850 7.86 -36.37 -4.90
CA LEU A 850 7.30 -35.72 -3.72
C LEU A 850 6.65 -34.38 -4.10
N ALA A 851 7.33 -33.60 -4.93
CA ALA A 851 6.81 -32.35 -5.48
C ALA A 851 7.43 -32.02 -6.83
N THR A 852 6.66 -31.44 -7.76
CA THR A 852 7.18 -31.02 -9.06
C THR A 852 6.39 -29.88 -9.67
N SER A 853 7.01 -29.12 -10.56
CA SER A 853 6.34 -28.10 -11.39
C SER A 853 5.85 -28.66 -12.73
N LYS A 854 6.19 -29.92 -13.04
CA LYS A 854 5.89 -30.60 -14.32
C LYS A 854 4.86 -31.70 -14.10
N PRO A 855 3.58 -31.48 -14.46
CA PRO A 855 2.53 -32.47 -14.21
C PRO A 855 2.74 -33.79 -14.97
N GLU A 856 3.48 -33.76 -16.09
CA GLU A 856 3.81 -34.96 -16.87
C GLU A 856 4.60 -35.99 -16.07
N LEU A 857 5.48 -35.53 -15.18
CA LEU A 857 6.27 -36.42 -14.31
C LEU A 857 5.37 -37.14 -13.30
N VAL A 858 4.39 -36.43 -12.72
CA VAL A 858 3.39 -37.05 -11.84
C VAL A 858 2.58 -38.09 -12.62
N ARG A 859 2.15 -37.74 -13.85
CA ARG A 859 1.38 -38.65 -14.72
C ARG A 859 2.13 -39.94 -15.02
N GLN A 860 3.44 -39.87 -15.25
CA GLN A 860 4.29 -41.05 -15.49
C GLN A 860 4.42 -41.96 -14.25
N GLN A 861 4.38 -41.40 -13.04
CA GLN A 861 4.53 -42.13 -11.78
C GLN A 861 3.20 -42.42 -11.06
N LEU A 862 2.03 -42.22 -11.70
CA LEU A 862 0.73 -42.44 -11.05
C LEU A 862 0.56 -43.85 -10.48
N SER A 863 1.12 -44.88 -11.14
CA SER A 863 1.06 -46.26 -10.67
C SER A 863 1.87 -46.48 -9.39
N THR A 864 3.07 -45.91 -9.30
CA THR A 864 3.94 -46.04 -8.11
C THR A 864 3.41 -45.22 -6.94
N ILE A 865 2.85 -44.04 -7.19
CA ILE A 865 2.18 -43.21 -6.16
C ILE A 865 0.96 -43.93 -5.60
N ARG A 866 0.13 -44.56 -6.45
CA ARG A 866 -1.01 -45.37 -6.01
C ARG A 866 -0.57 -46.61 -5.22
N ALA A 867 0.51 -47.26 -5.62
CA ALA A 867 1.08 -48.39 -4.88
C ALA A 867 1.62 -47.98 -3.50
N ALA A 868 2.07 -46.73 -3.34
CA ALA A 868 2.41 -46.14 -2.04
C ALA A 868 1.18 -45.74 -1.20
N GLY A 869 -0.02 -46.07 -1.66
CA GLY A 869 -1.28 -45.85 -0.97
C GLY A 869 -1.88 -44.46 -1.17
N GLN A 870 -1.38 -43.62 -2.07
CA GLN A 870 -1.91 -42.27 -2.28
C GLN A 870 -2.73 -42.11 -3.56
N TYR A 871 -3.81 -41.34 -3.47
CA TYR A 871 -4.62 -40.93 -4.62
C TYR A 871 -4.50 -39.43 -4.81
N TYR A 872 -3.85 -39.01 -5.88
CA TYR A 872 -3.72 -37.61 -6.26
C TYR A 872 -4.55 -37.32 -7.51
N ASN A 873 -5.49 -36.37 -7.40
CA ASN A 873 -6.29 -35.92 -8.53
C ASN A 873 -5.50 -34.90 -9.36
N LEU A 874 -4.61 -35.42 -10.22
CA LEU A 874 -3.78 -34.60 -11.10
C LEU A 874 -4.61 -33.74 -12.04
N ASP A 875 -5.71 -34.27 -12.57
CA ASP A 875 -6.56 -33.53 -13.51
C ASP A 875 -7.14 -32.29 -12.83
N SER A 876 -7.66 -32.40 -11.60
CA SER A 876 -8.13 -31.21 -10.85
C SER A 876 -7.02 -30.19 -10.62
N ALA A 877 -5.80 -30.65 -10.29
CA ALA A 877 -4.66 -29.77 -10.06
C ALA A 877 -4.19 -29.05 -11.34
N GLU A 878 -4.18 -29.73 -12.49
CA GLU A 878 -3.85 -29.14 -13.79
C GLU A 878 -4.91 -28.11 -14.23
N HIS A 879 -6.20 -28.41 -14.01
CA HIS A 879 -7.29 -27.46 -14.27
C HIS A 879 -7.15 -26.21 -13.41
N LYS A 880 -6.76 -26.37 -12.13
CA LYS A 880 -6.46 -25.27 -11.20
C LYS A 880 -5.15 -24.53 -11.50
N ARG A 881 -4.40 -24.97 -12.52
CA ARG A 881 -3.08 -24.46 -12.92
C ARG A 881 -2.18 -24.17 -11.72
N LEU A 882 -2.10 -25.13 -10.79
CA LEU A 882 -1.20 -25.01 -9.65
C LEU A 882 0.24 -24.89 -10.16
N ASP A 883 1.05 -24.05 -9.52
CA ASP A 883 2.46 -23.89 -9.91
C ASP A 883 3.25 -25.15 -9.53
N ARG A 884 2.76 -25.86 -8.51
CA ARG A 884 3.43 -26.96 -7.86
C ARG A 884 2.45 -28.09 -7.57
N TYR A 885 2.86 -29.32 -7.85
CA TYR A 885 2.04 -30.52 -7.68
C TYR A 885 2.63 -31.38 -6.57
N TYR A 886 1.80 -31.78 -5.60
CA TYR A 886 2.17 -32.51 -4.39
C TYR A 886 1.43 -33.85 -4.30
N PRO A 887 1.96 -34.95 -4.87
CA PRO A 887 1.21 -36.22 -4.94
C PRO A 887 0.87 -36.84 -3.59
N PHE A 888 1.67 -36.55 -2.55
CA PHE A 888 1.48 -37.06 -1.19
C PHE A 888 0.82 -36.05 -0.22
N ALA A 889 0.58 -34.81 -0.66
CA ALA A 889 -0.20 -33.78 0.03
C ALA A 889 0.04 -33.71 1.56
N GLU A 890 -1.01 -33.88 2.38
CA GLU A 890 -0.93 -33.78 3.85
C GLU A 890 0.04 -34.81 4.46
N GLN A 891 0.31 -35.93 3.78
CA GLN A 891 1.11 -37.01 4.33
C GLN A 891 2.59 -36.66 4.43
N THR A 892 3.05 -35.76 3.58
CA THR A 892 4.45 -35.32 3.54
C THR A 892 4.54 -33.82 3.78
N PHE A 893 3.49 -33.21 4.32
CA PHE A 893 3.41 -31.76 4.47
C PHE A 893 4.55 -31.20 5.32
N PHE A 894 4.85 -31.80 6.48
CA PHE A 894 5.95 -31.35 7.34
C PHE A 894 7.34 -31.53 6.71
N TRP A 895 7.47 -32.45 5.76
CA TRP A 895 8.72 -32.68 5.03
C TRP A 895 8.89 -31.72 3.86
N ILE A 896 7.85 -31.51 3.07
CA ILE A 896 7.94 -30.80 1.78
C ILE A 896 7.51 -29.33 1.93
N GLY A 897 6.44 -29.08 2.68
CA GLY A 897 5.71 -27.82 2.69
C GLY A 897 4.74 -27.70 1.51
N ASP A 898 4.12 -26.53 1.38
CA ASP A 898 3.25 -26.18 0.25
C ASP A 898 3.54 -24.76 -0.25
N ALA A 899 4.22 -24.68 -1.39
CA ALA A 899 4.57 -23.45 -2.07
C ALA A 899 3.37 -22.77 -2.76
N ASN A 900 2.27 -23.49 -3.02
CA ASN A 900 1.06 -22.88 -3.58
C ASN A 900 0.33 -22.02 -2.55
N THR A 901 0.28 -22.48 -1.29
CA THR A 901 -0.37 -21.77 -0.19
C THR A 901 0.56 -20.79 0.52
N GLY A 902 1.86 -21.08 0.58
CA GLY A 902 2.82 -20.19 1.25
C GLY A 902 2.73 -20.20 2.78
N ILE A 903 1.91 -21.09 3.35
CA ILE A 903 1.73 -21.24 4.79
C ILE A 903 2.92 -22.02 5.36
N PHE A 904 3.38 -21.61 6.54
CA PHE A 904 4.52 -22.23 7.25
C PHE A 904 5.77 -22.29 6.36
N ASN A 905 6.31 -21.11 6.04
CA ASN A 905 7.48 -20.93 5.18
C ASN A 905 8.82 -20.90 5.93
N GLY A 906 8.83 -21.32 7.20
CA GLY A 906 10.00 -21.34 8.08
C GLY A 906 10.18 -22.70 8.77
N SER A 907 11.41 -22.99 9.19
CA SER A 907 11.85 -24.31 9.70
C SER A 907 11.31 -24.69 11.08
N THR A 908 10.65 -23.77 11.79
CA THR A 908 10.17 -24.02 13.17
C THR A 908 9.02 -25.02 13.24
N ASN A 909 8.32 -25.27 12.13
CA ASN A 909 7.11 -26.10 12.08
C ASN A 909 7.33 -27.42 11.33
N GLY A 910 8.43 -27.58 10.61
CA GLY A 910 8.72 -28.75 9.81
C GLY A 910 10.02 -28.55 9.04
N TYR A 911 10.48 -29.61 8.38
CA TYR A 911 11.66 -29.53 7.50
C TYR A 911 11.41 -28.65 6.28
N PHE A 912 10.21 -28.76 5.69
CA PHE A 912 9.75 -28.00 4.53
C PHE A 912 10.79 -27.76 3.42
N ALA A 913 11.17 -28.83 2.74
CA ALA A 913 12.15 -28.85 1.66
C ALA A 913 11.94 -27.79 0.56
N GLU A 914 10.70 -27.37 0.26
CA GLU A 914 10.44 -26.29 -0.71
C GLU A 914 11.06 -24.94 -0.32
N TYR A 915 11.21 -24.70 0.98
CA TYR A 915 11.78 -23.46 1.53
C TYR A 915 13.24 -23.63 1.92
N GLU A 916 13.62 -24.79 2.46
CA GLU A 916 15.01 -25.09 2.82
C GLU A 916 15.88 -25.19 1.57
N HIS A 917 15.42 -25.97 0.57
CA HIS A 917 16.09 -26.14 -0.72
C HIS A 917 15.59 -25.15 -1.78
N ALA A 918 14.98 -24.04 -1.35
CA ALA A 918 14.42 -23.02 -2.23
C ALA A 918 15.41 -22.51 -3.29
N ALA A 919 16.68 -22.41 -2.89
CA ALA A 919 17.78 -21.94 -3.72
C ALA A 919 18.18 -23.01 -4.75
N GLU A 920 18.45 -24.24 -4.29
CA GLU A 920 18.82 -25.39 -5.10
C GLU A 920 17.74 -25.73 -6.13
N LEU A 921 16.48 -25.81 -5.69
CA LEU A 921 15.31 -26.06 -6.53
C LEU A 921 15.14 -24.99 -7.61
N ARG A 922 15.63 -23.78 -7.39
CA ARG A 922 15.56 -22.71 -8.39
C ARG A 922 16.86 -22.56 -9.17
N GLY A 923 17.98 -23.11 -8.70
CA GLY A 923 19.28 -23.17 -9.39
C GLY A 923 20.24 -22.02 -9.07
N PHE A 924 20.11 -21.39 -7.90
CA PHE A 924 20.97 -20.31 -7.42
C PHE A 924 21.16 -20.43 -5.90
N ASN A 925 22.16 -19.77 -5.32
CA ASN A 925 22.38 -19.77 -3.87
C ASN A 925 21.67 -18.56 -3.20
N THR A 926 21.10 -18.76 -2.01
CA THR A 926 20.48 -17.71 -1.20
C THR A 926 20.92 -17.80 0.25
N PRO A 927 22.15 -17.38 0.57
CA PRO A 927 22.60 -17.40 1.95
C PRO A 927 21.67 -16.55 2.83
N VAL A 928 21.38 -17.08 4.02
CA VAL A 928 20.56 -16.41 5.04
C VAL A 928 21.49 -15.83 6.10
N GLU A 929 21.38 -14.53 6.33
CA GLU A 929 22.08 -13.80 7.38
C GLU A 929 21.07 -13.42 8.47
N ASN A 930 21.26 -13.90 9.70
CA ASN A 930 20.41 -13.53 10.83
C ASN A 930 20.94 -12.24 11.47
N LEU A 931 20.10 -11.22 11.56
CA LEU A 931 20.43 -9.90 12.10
C LEU A 931 19.56 -9.62 13.31
N THR A 932 20.19 -9.19 14.39
CA THR A 932 19.46 -8.68 15.56
C THR A 932 18.96 -7.27 15.27
N ALA A 933 17.64 -7.07 15.38
CA ALA A 933 16.99 -5.80 15.15
C ALA A 933 16.16 -5.40 16.38
N ILE A 934 16.22 -4.10 16.70
CA ILE A 934 15.40 -3.51 17.75
C ILE A 934 14.17 -2.90 17.08
N ALA A 935 13.00 -3.24 17.59
CA ALA A 935 11.74 -2.58 17.25
C ALA A 935 11.40 -1.57 18.34
N SER A 936 11.48 -0.26 18.07
CA SER A 936 11.21 0.78 19.08
C SER A 936 9.73 0.92 19.44
N ALA A 937 8.84 0.54 18.53
CA ALA A 937 7.39 0.70 18.67
C ALA A 937 6.62 -0.62 18.43
N TYR A 938 7.10 -1.72 19.00
CA TYR A 938 6.47 -3.04 18.90
C TYR A 938 5.26 -3.16 19.84
N ARG A 939 4.23 -3.88 19.40
CA ARG A 939 3.03 -4.15 20.18
C ARG A 939 2.43 -5.50 19.79
N GLU A 940 2.38 -6.41 20.76
CA GLU A 940 1.87 -7.78 20.60
C GLU A 940 0.37 -7.82 20.28
N ASP A 941 -0.42 -7.08 21.06
CA ASP A 941 -1.87 -6.98 20.88
C ASP A 941 -2.29 -5.52 20.83
N ARG A 942 -3.36 -5.22 20.09
CA ARG A 942 -3.85 -3.86 19.96
C ARG A 942 -4.29 -3.19 21.26
N PHE A 943 -4.57 -3.97 22.30
CA PHE A 943 -4.92 -3.50 23.63
C PHE A 943 -3.74 -3.58 24.61
N LEU A 944 -2.53 -3.93 24.15
CA LEU A 944 -1.32 -3.83 24.97
C LEU A 944 -0.55 -2.54 24.68
N ALA A 945 0.30 -2.15 25.61
CA ALA A 945 1.19 -1.01 25.42
C ALA A 945 2.20 -1.28 24.30
N ARG A 946 2.61 -0.20 23.62
CA ARG A 946 3.78 -0.27 22.74
C ARG A 946 5.04 -0.32 23.60
N GLY A 947 5.97 -1.18 23.25
CA GLY A 947 7.25 -1.33 23.93
C GLY A 947 8.39 -1.52 22.93
N VAL A 948 9.60 -1.53 23.47
CA VAL A 948 10.80 -1.87 22.73
C VAL A 948 10.98 -3.39 22.78
N LYS A 949 11.18 -4.04 21.63
CA LYS A 949 11.46 -5.48 21.58
C LYS A 949 12.68 -5.75 20.70
N GLU A 950 13.61 -6.53 21.24
CA GLU A 950 14.73 -7.09 20.47
C GLU A 950 14.27 -8.37 19.78
N MET A 951 14.60 -8.53 18.50
CA MET A 951 14.21 -9.69 17.72
C MET A 951 15.25 -10.02 16.65
N THR A 952 15.38 -11.31 16.34
CA THR A 952 16.24 -11.79 15.25
C THR A 952 15.45 -11.84 13.96
N VAL A 953 15.96 -11.20 12.91
CA VAL A 953 15.34 -11.15 11.58
C VAL A 953 16.27 -11.79 10.55
N ALA A 954 15.75 -12.73 9.77
CA ALA A 954 16.49 -13.41 8.72
C ALA A 954 16.49 -12.60 7.41
N LYS A 955 17.68 -12.28 6.90
CA LYS A 955 17.92 -11.61 5.61
C LYS A 955 18.39 -12.63 4.58
N ARG A 956 17.72 -12.69 3.44
CA ARG A 956 18.08 -13.55 2.30
C ARG A 956 18.83 -12.72 1.25
N ASP A 957 19.98 -13.22 0.80
CA ASP A 957 20.69 -12.60 -0.31
C ASP A 957 20.18 -13.13 -1.65
N TYR A 958 19.70 -12.24 -2.52
CA TYR A 958 19.21 -12.56 -3.86
C TYR A 958 20.13 -12.02 -4.97
N SER A 959 21.37 -11.65 -4.66
CA SER A 959 22.28 -11.02 -5.62
C SER A 959 22.54 -11.85 -6.88
N GLU A 960 22.53 -13.19 -6.80
CA GLU A 960 22.66 -14.06 -7.96
C GLU A 960 21.52 -13.93 -8.98
N LEU A 961 20.34 -13.43 -8.57
CA LEU A 961 19.21 -13.19 -9.45
C LEU A 961 19.28 -11.85 -10.19
N ALA A 962 20.17 -10.93 -9.78
CA ALA A 962 20.24 -9.60 -10.37
C ALA A 962 20.38 -9.62 -11.91
N PRO A 963 21.25 -10.45 -12.53
CA PRO A 963 21.37 -10.48 -13.98
C PRO A 963 20.08 -10.92 -14.69
N LEU A 964 19.35 -11.88 -14.12
CA LEU A 964 18.09 -12.37 -14.67
C LEU A 964 16.96 -11.34 -14.53
N LEU A 965 16.92 -10.61 -13.42
CA LEU A 965 15.96 -9.52 -13.21
C LEU A 965 16.18 -8.39 -14.22
N LEU A 966 17.45 -8.02 -14.46
CA LEU A 966 17.81 -6.95 -15.39
C LEU A 966 17.61 -7.33 -16.85
N ALA A 967 17.87 -8.58 -17.23
CA ALA A 967 17.57 -9.09 -18.57
C ALA A 967 16.07 -9.05 -18.89
N GLY A 968 15.23 -9.06 -17.86
CA GLY A 968 13.77 -9.09 -17.97
C GLY A 968 13.21 -10.48 -17.75
N ILE A 969 12.02 -10.56 -17.16
CA ILE A 969 11.42 -11.84 -16.73
C ILE A 969 11.05 -12.74 -17.94
N ASN A 970 10.75 -12.13 -19.08
CA ASN A 970 10.41 -12.81 -20.34
C ASN A 970 11.62 -13.00 -21.28
N SER A 971 12.84 -12.80 -20.76
CA SER A 971 14.07 -12.84 -21.55
C SER A 971 14.51 -14.26 -21.92
N LYS A 972 15.41 -14.37 -22.90
CA LYS A 972 15.97 -15.66 -23.34
C LYS A 972 16.87 -16.26 -22.26
N GLU A 973 17.51 -15.41 -21.47
CA GLU A 973 18.38 -15.71 -20.34
C GLU A 973 17.62 -16.53 -19.29
N VAL A 974 16.40 -16.10 -18.94
CA VAL A 974 15.51 -16.82 -18.02
C VAL A 974 15.13 -18.19 -18.58
N GLU A 975 14.73 -18.27 -19.86
CA GLU A 975 14.37 -19.56 -20.49
C GLU A 975 15.57 -20.52 -20.59
N ASN A 976 16.79 -20.01 -20.77
CA ASN A 976 18.00 -20.83 -20.75
C ASN A 976 18.36 -21.29 -19.32
N PHE A 977 18.17 -20.44 -18.33
CA PHE A 977 18.41 -20.78 -16.92
C PHE A 977 17.49 -21.91 -16.45
N LYS A 978 16.23 -21.94 -16.92
CA LYS A 978 15.25 -23.00 -16.60
C LYS A 978 15.66 -24.40 -17.02
N LYS A 979 16.56 -24.55 -18.01
CA LYS A 979 16.98 -25.84 -18.56
C LYS A 979 17.99 -26.59 -17.69
N ARG A 980 18.55 -25.94 -16.66
CA ARG A 980 19.50 -26.56 -15.73
C ARG A 980 18.79 -27.62 -14.87
N ASN A 981 19.52 -28.69 -14.53
CA ASN A 981 19.05 -29.65 -13.53
C ASN A 981 19.09 -28.97 -12.14
N ARG A 982 17.96 -29.02 -11.45
CA ARG A 982 17.69 -28.34 -10.17
C ARG A 982 16.86 -29.24 -9.26
N ASP A 983 16.92 -30.53 -9.52
CA ASP A 983 16.14 -31.52 -8.80
C ASP A 983 16.87 -31.88 -7.50
N VAL A 984 16.12 -32.13 -6.43
CA VAL A 984 16.66 -32.45 -5.09
C VAL A 984 16.07 -33.79 -4.64
N GLN A 985 16.90 -34.63 -4.04
CA GLN A 985 16.51 -35.93 -3.51
C GLN A 985 16.61 -35.92 -1.98
N LEU A 986 15.53 -36.32 -1.31
CA LEU A 986 15.43 -36.40 0.14
C LEU A 986 15.61 -37.84 0.63
N THR A 987 15.98 -38.01 1.90
CA THR A 987 16.16 -39.32 2.55
C THR A 987 14.84 -40.02 2.91
N ILE A 988 13.74 -39.27 2.98
CA ILE A 988 12.41 -39.80 3.27
C ILE A 988 12.02 -40.93 2.32
N ASP A 989 11.38 -41.98 2.84
CA ASP A 989 10.62 -42.94 2.06
C ASP A 989 9.13 -42.58 2.15
N ALA A 990 8.58 -42.04 1.06
CA ALA A 990 7.22 -41.55 1.00
C ALA A 990 6.17 -42.64 1.29
N GLN A 991 6.48 -43.88 0.92
CA GLN A 991 5.59 -45.02 1.15
C GLN A 991 5.59 -45.41 2.62
N LEU A 992 6.76 -45.49 3.26
CA LEU A 992 6.87 -45.77 4.69
C LEU A 992 6.16 -44.70 5.52
N GLN A 993 6.46 -43.42 5.25
CA GLN A 993 5.81 -42.26 5.87
C GLN A 993 4.28 -42.36 5.80
N THR A 994 3.76 -42.59 4.59
CA THR A 994 2.32 -42.69 4.34
C THR A 994 1.69 -43.86 5.09
N ASN A 995 2.32 -45.03 5.07
CA ASN A 995 1.79 -46.23 5.71
C ASN A 995 1.70 -46.06 7.22
N ILE A 996 2.73 -45.47 7.85
CA ILE A 996 2.72 -45.20 9.30
C ILE A 996 1.59 -44.23 9.65
N GLN A 997 1.46 -43.10 8.93
CA GLN A 997 0.41 -42.12 9.22
C GLN A 997 -1.00 -42.69 9.07
N LYS A 998 -1.24 -43.49 8.02
CA LYS A 998 -2.52 -44.17 7.85
C LYS A 998 -2.80 -45.19 8.94
N SER A 999 -1.78 -45.92 9.38
CA SER A 999 -1.92 -46.91 10.46
C SER A 999 -2.24 -46.23 11.78
N VAL A 1000 -1.54 -45.13 12.10
CA VAL A 1000 -1.81 -44.31 13.30
C VAL A 1000 -3.20 -43.68 13.23
N ALA A 1001 -3.62 -43.16 12.07
CA ALA A 1001 -4.93 -42.55 11.89
C ALA A 1001 -6.10 -43.53 11.93
N ALA A 1002 -5.85 -44.83 11.71
CA ALA A 1002 -6.86 -45.88 11.82
C ALA A 1002 -7.06 -46.37 13.27
N ASP A 1003 -6.18 -45.99 14.20
CA ASP A 1003 -6.27 -46.36 15.60
C ASP A 1003 -7.13 -45.37 16.40
N ASP A 1004 -8.36 -45.77 16.71
CA ASP A 1004 -9.30 -44.96 17.49
C ASP A 1004 -8.80 -44.61 18.89
N SER A 1005 -7.87 -45.38 19.47
CA SER A 1005 -7.31 -45.08 20.81
C SER A 1005 -6.44 -43.82 20.82
N LEU A 1006 -5.96 -43.39 19.66
CA LEU A 1006 -5.10 -42.22 19.50
C LEU A 1006 -5.89 -40.96 19.15
N LYS A 1007 -7.21 -41.03 19.00
CA LYS A 1007 -8.05 -39.94 18.50
C LYS A 1007 -7.94 -38.63 19.29
N ASP A 1008 -7.72 -38.72 20.59
CA ASP A 1008 -7.57 -37.58 21.49
C ASP A 1008 -6.10 -37.30 21.88
N ASN A 1009 -5.15 -37.89 21.14
CA ASN A 1009 -3.72 -37.78 21.39
C ASN A 1009 -2.98 -37.14 20.20
N ARG A 1010 -1.85 -36.50 20.49
CA ARG A 1010 -0.85 -36.14 19.49
C ARG A 1010 0.29 -37.15 19.52
N VAL A 1011 0.62 -37.73 18.37
CA VAL A 1011 1.61 -38.81 18.27
C VAL A 1011 2.58 -38.51 17.13
N SER A 1012 3.87 -38.73 17.37
CA SER A 1012 4.90 -38.76 16.32
C SER A 1012 5.63 -40.10 16.30
N VAL A 1013 6.02 -40.54 15.10
CA VAL A 1013 6.84 -41.73 14.87
C VAL A 1013 7.97 -41.35 13.92
N VAL A 1014 9.20 -41.39 14.43
CA VAL A 1014 10.41 -41.12 13.64
C VAL A 1014 11.12 -42.45 13.37
N VAL A 1015 11.46 -42.71 12.11
CA VAL A 1015 12.20 -43.90 11.69
C VAL A 1015 13.52 -43.46 11.05
N MET A 1016 14.62 -43.92 11.61
CA MET A 1016 15.98 -43.62 11.13
C MET A 1016 16.70 -44.91 10.75
N GLU A 1017 17.54 -44.83 9.73
CA GLU A 1017 18.52 -45.85 9.40
C GLU A 1017 19.71 -45.69 10.36
N ASP A 1018 19.99 -46.74 11.15
CA ASP A 1018 20.98 -46.70 12.23
C ASP A 1018 22.42 -46.52 11.72
N ALA A 1019 22.74 -47.09 10.56
CA ALA A 1019 24.08 -47.04 9.97
C ALA A 1019 24.44 -45.67 9.37
N THR A 1020 23.49 -44.97 8.73
CA THR A 1020 23.73 -43.71 8.00
C THR A 1020 23.24 -42.49 8.77
N GLY A 1021 22.29 -42.66 9.69
CA GLY A 1021 21.57 -41.56 10.32
C GLY A 1021 20.48 -40.96 9.41
N ASP A 1022 20.24 -41.54 8.23
CA ASP A 1022 19.21 -41.07 7.31
C ASP A 1022 17.85 -41.22 7.97
N VAL A 1023 17.08 -40.13 8.02
CA VAL A 1023 15.72 -40.22 8.51
C VAL A 1023 14.78 -40.57 7.37
N LEU A 1024 14.06 -41.67 7.54
CA LEU A 1024 13.22 -42.30 6.52
C LEU A 1024 11.75 -41.88 6.65
N ALA A 1025 11.30 -41.61 7.87
CA ALA A 1025 9.95 -41.14 8.15
C ALA A 1025 9.92 -40.28 9.43
N SER A 1026 9.06 -39.28 9.45
CA SER A 1026 8.61 -38.52 10.63
C SER A 1026 7.10 -38.35 10.50
N ALA A 1027 6.38 -39.39 10.88
CA ALA A 1027 4.93 -39.47 10.78
C ALA A 1027 4.31 -38.75 11.97
N ASN A 1028 3.29 -37.92 11.73
CA ASN A 1028 2.61 -37.15 12.77
C ASN A 1028 1.10 -37.40 12.75
N TYR A 1029 0.48 -37.39 13.93
CA TYR A 1029 -0.97 -37.49 14.09
C TYR A 1029 -1.47 -36.51 15.16
N PRO A 1030 -2.64 -35.86 14.97
CA PRO A 1030 -3.38 -35.79 13.71
C PRO A 1030 -2.62 -34.99 12.65
N LEU A 1031 -2.95 -35.19 11.37
CA LEU A 1031 -2.36 -34.45 10.26
C LEU A 1031 -2.89 -33.00 10.19
N PRO A 1032 -2.09 -32.05 9.68
CA PRO A 1032 -2.52 -30.66 9.52
C PRO A 1032 -3.66 -30.55 8.50
N PRO A 1033 -4.67 -29.69 8.72
CA PRO A 1033 -5.79 -29.50 7.80
C PRO A 1033 -5.40 -28.58 6.63
N ILE A 1034 -4.48 -29.01 5.77
CA ILE A 1034 -3.93 -28.21 4.65
C ILE A 1034 -4.99 -27.70 3.65
N ASN A 1035 -6.18 -28.29 3.66
CA ASN A 1035 -7.32 -27.90 2.83
C ASN A 1035 -8.21 -26.84 3.50
N ASP A 1036 -8.06 -26.60 4.80
CA ASP A 1036 -8.75 -25.54 5.54
C ASP A 1036 -7.79 -24.38 5.84
N TRP A 1037 -7.80 -23.40 4.94
CA TRP A 1037 -6.96 -22.21 5.06
C TRP A 1037 -7.22 -21.40 6.34
N GLU A 1038 -8.49 -21.30 6.76
CA GLU A 1038 -8.85 -20.49 7.92
C GLU A 1038 -8.28 -21.11 9.20
N GLN A 1039 -8.32 -22.43 9.32
CA GLN A 1039 -7.72 -23.16 10.42
C GLN A 1039 -6.18 -23.12 10.43
N MET A 1040 -5.55 -23.32 9.27
CA MET A 1040 -4.08 -23.31 9.15
C MET A 1040 -3.43 -21.96 9.48
N THR A 1041 -4.20 -20.86 9.41
CA THR A 1041 -3.73 -19.50 9.71
C THR A 1041 -4.13 -19.00 11.11
N MET A 1042 -4.81 -19.82 11.91
CA MET A 1042 -5.13 -19.49 13.30
C MET A 1042 -3.86 -19.38 14.14
N THR A 1043 -3.85 -18.41 15.05
CA THR A 1043 -2.80 -18.28 16.06
C THR A 1043 -2.83 -19.46 17.03
N ILE A 1044 -1.71 -19.76 17.71
CA ILE A 1044 -1.65 -20.82 18.73
C ILE A 1044 -2.74 -20.63 19.80
N ARG A 1045 -3.02 -19.38 20.19
CA ARG A 1045 -4.08 -19.02 21.14
C ARG A 1045 -5.47 -19.39 20.61
N GLU A 1046 -5.72 -19.23 19.31
CA GLU A 1046 -7.00 -19.61 18.69
C GLU A 1046 -7.10 -21.12 18.48
N GLN A 1047 -6.01 -21.77 18.08
CA GLN A 1047 -5.94 -23.23 17.93
C GLN A 1047 -6.20 -23.96 19.24
N ASN A 1048 -5.66 -23.46 20.35
CA ASN A 1048 -5.91 -24.01 21.69
C ASN A 1048 -7.37 -23.92 22.12
N LYS A 1049 -8.19 -23.14 21.40
CA LYS A 1049 -9.64 -23.09 21.61
C LYS A 1049 -10.40 -24.00 20.64
N LEU A 1050 -9.76 -24.82 19.82
CA LEU A 1050 -10.44 -25.77 18.94
C LEU A 1050 -10.79 -27.05 19.72
N ALA A 1051 -11.92 -27.67 19.38
CA ALA A 1051 -12.37 -28.91 20.03
C ALA A 1051 -11.57 -30.14 19.57
N GLN A 1052 -10.90 -30.06 18.42
CA GLN A 1052 -10.05 -31.12 17.89
C GLN A 1052 -8.58 -30.72 18.05
N TRP A 1053 -7.75 -31.68 18.43
CA TRP A 1053 -6.31 -31.52 18.42
C TRP A 1053 -5.86 -31.22 16.99
N MET A 1054 -5.09 -30.15 16.83
CA MET A 1054 -4.47 -29.77 15.57
C MET A 1054 -2.96 -29.82 15.72
N THR A 1055 -2.27 -30.43 14.77
CA THR A 1055 -0.81 -30.45 14.75
C THR A 1055 -0.35 -29.52 13.64
N THR A 1056 0.30 -28.42 14.00
CA THR A 1056 0.84 -27.43 13.05
C THR A 1056 2.36 -27.40 13.03
N SER A 1057 3.00 -28.31 13.77
CA SER A 1057 4.45 -28.48 13.82
C SER A 1057 4.79 -29.97 13.81
N ASP A 1058 5.91 -30.34 13.18
CA ASP A 1058 6.44 -31.71 13.25
C ASP A 1058 6.89 -32.02 14.69
N LEU A 1059 6.17 -32.93 15.34
CA LEU A 1059 6.41 -33.34 16.72
C LEU A 1059 7.57 -34.34 16.84
N GLY A 1060 8.08 -34.87 15.74
CA GLY A 1060 9.23 -35.76 15.70
C GLY A 1060 10.55 -35.02 15.56
N PHE A 1061 10.62 -34.04 14.65
CA PHE A 1061 11.87 -33.35 14.32
C PHE A 1061 12.03 -31.95 14.90
N THR A 1062 10.98 -31.15 14.82
CA THR A 1062 11.10 -29.71 15.06
C THR A 1062 10.69 -29.31 16.47
N TYR A 1063 9.97 -30.21 17.16
CA TYR A 1063 9.50 -29.98 18.51
C TYR A 1063 10.28 -30.84 19.51
N ALA A 1064 11.02 -30.19 20.41
CA ALA A 1064 11.74 -30.90 21.46
C ALA A 1064 10.77 -31.38 22.54
N THR A 1065 10.61 -32.70 22.67
CA THR A 1065 9.87 -33.32 23.78
C THR A 1065 10.84 -33.88 24.81
N PRO A 1066 10.51 -33.85 26.12
CA PRO A 1066 11.26 -34.60 27.11
C PRO A 1066 11.34 -36.08 26.70
N PRO A 1067 12.53 -36.71 26.72
CA PRO A 1067 12.74 -38.08 26.23
C PRO A 1067 12.04 -39.16 27.08
N GLY A 1068 11.37 -38.77 28.16
CA GLY A 1068 10.63 -39.65 29.05
C GLY A 1068 11.52 -40.74 29.68
N SER A 1069 10.92 -41.91 29.95
CA SER A 1069 11.63 -43.04 30.55
C SER A 1069 12.72 -43.63 29.65
N THR A 1070 12.72 -43.37 28.35
CA THR A 1070 13.75 -43.86 27.41
C THR A 1070 15.13 -43.28 27.73
N ALA A 1071 15.19 -42.07 28.31
CA ALA A 1071 16.44 -41.48 28.78
C ALA A 1071 17.17 -42.36 29.82
N LYS A 1072 16.45 -43.24 30.54
CA LYS A 1072 17.05 -44.20 31.48
C LYS A 1072 18.09 -45.08 30.79
N VAL A 1073 17.87 -45.48 29.54
CA VAL A 1073 18.83 -46.31 28.78
C VAL A 1073 20.13 -45.53 28.54
N ALA A 1074 20.03 -44.26 28.13
CA ALA A 1074 21.20 -43.40 27.96
C ALA A 1074 21.93 -43.16 29.29
N THR A 1075 21.20 -42.92 30.38
CA THR A 1075 21.78 -42.80 31.73
C THR A 1075 22.49 -44.07 32.17
N THR A 1076 21.90 -45.24 31.90
CA THR A 1076 22.47 -46.54 32.19
C THR A 1076 23.75 -46.78 31.37
N LEU A 1077 23.74 -46.52 30.06
CA LEU A 1077 24.91 -46.63 29.19
C LEU A 1077 26.03 -45.68 29.63
N ALA A 1078 25.72 -44.43 29.95
CA ALA A 1078 26.70 -43.48 30.49
C ALA A 1078 27.27 -43.94 31.83
N SER A 1079 26.44 -44.54 32.69
CA SER A 1079 26.86 -45.11 33.96
C SER A 1079 27.78 -46.31 33.77
N PHE A 1080 27.45 -47.25 32.86
CA PHE A 1080 28.31 -48.39 32.54
C PHE A 1080 29.61 -47.96 31.87
N ASN A 1081 29.59 -46.98 30.97
CA ASN A 1081 30.81 -46.43 30.37
C ASN A 1081 31.72 -45.76 31.42
N LYS A 1082 31.13 -45.08 32.41
CA LYS A 1082 31.88 -44.45 33.50
C LYS A 1082 32.44 -45.46 34.51
N LEU A 1083 31.67 -46.52 34.80
CA LEU A 1083 32.00 -47.48 35.85
C LEU A 1083 32.79 -48.69 35.33
N GLY A 1084 32.71 -49.01 34.04
CA GLY A 1084 33.34 -50.19 33.44
C GLY A 1084 32.97 -51.47 34.20
N GLU A 1085 33.94 -52.37 34.38
CA GLU A 1085 33.76 -53.61 35.14
C GLU A 1085 33.41 -53.37 36.62
N ALA A 1086 33.74 -52.21 37.19
CA ALA A 1086 33.39 -51.86 38.58
C ALA A 1086 31.89 -51.61 38.78
N ALA A 1087 31.09 -51.56 37.71
CA ALA A 1087 29.63 -51.56 37.82
C ALA A 1087 29.10 -52.84 38.49
N ALA A 1088 29.77 -53.99 38.27
CA ALA A 1088 29.35 -55.30 38.80
C ALA A 1088 29.39 -55.40 40.32
N SER A 1089 30.21 -54.58 40.99
CA SER A 1089 30.38 -54.56 42.45
C SER A 1089 29.59 -53.43 43.14
N LYS A 1090 28.82 -52.65 42.39
CA LYS A 1090 28.12 -51.47 42.90
C LYS A 1090 26.68 -51.80 43.28
N VAL A 1091 26.38 -51.76 44.58
CA VAL A 1091 25.06 -52.05 45.13
C VAL A 1091 24.32 -50.74 45.42
N TYR A 1092 23.08 -50.62 44.95
CA TYR A 1092 22.20 -49.50 45.23
C TYR A 1092 21.01 -49.99 46.06
N THR A 1093 20.77 -49.35 47.19
CA THR A 1093 19.58 -49.59 48.02
C THR A 1093 18.42 -48.82 47.41
N VAL A 1094 17.46 -49.52 46.82
CA VAL A 1094 16.22 -48.92 46.31
C VAL A 1094 15.24 -48.83 47.47
N SER A 1095 14.90 -47.62 47.93
CA SER A 1095 13.81 -47.44 48.89
C SER A 1095 12.48 -47.68 48.18
N ALA A 1096 11.68 -48.60 48.71
CA ALA A 1096 10.32 -48.89 48.24
C ALA A 1096 9.38 -47.70 48.43
#